data_AF-A0A524CP80-F1
#
_entry.id   AF-A0A524CP80-F1
#
_cell.length_a   1.000
_cell.length_b   1.000
_cell.length_c   1.000
_cell.angle_alpha   90.00
_cell.angle_beta   90.00
_cell.angle_gamma   90.00
#
_symmetry.space_group_name_H-M   'P 1'
#
loop_
_entity.id
_entity.type
_entity.pdbx_description
1 polymer ?
#
loop_
_entity_poly.entity_id
_entity_poly.type
_entity_poly.pdbx_seq_one_letter_code
_entity_poly.pdbx_strand_id
1 'polypeptide(L)'
;MKHKKVLLIPLLLLIILGSLTFFMHVSRRRVNPFSVLTLSTPPPKTLWVGVVDDPLHIDPLDTWETNSFNVIDQVAEGLFGYNLSDSEAPIIPVLANGFGTWGTIDAEGHINYTVDIKDGVTFHDGSTLNATDVKWTFDRIEYMKDQHLIPAGDLYEYYDPNVNLTKNIINSTYIIDNNTIIFELNSKYGAFERLLTFQSSYILPSEGQIPFDDHIDPYTGDLIGTGPFDYILYQYGVEVKFESYDNYWRGAAHFDELIYKIIPESNERNQALLDGDVHIILKPHEDFYDEFNKTLNNIKIEGSKSSSVIEYLGMNNHLINKTVRKAISYAIDYDYIIEDIHHGYAKRLKSPIPRTIRFFNYSSDVPTLNITKARTIMQSMGYGTGLSLGDDAGWEAATFLSYNYSYNMGNDIREDIFVLLKDNLSAIGIDVIDDGMSFIDWVMNLFDYSGYSRDNLNLWWLGWRPDYADPSNYINQQFTNRSVSYNTAQVNDAQIQLWMEDALLEIDENVREHLYDKIQKRLVEEVFPWAWGVEDLSTTFVAYVENLKEYPINHMQKAYFYPCYLIDNESPTWNNITDQNAELGLEFNYDVNASDLSAIIYSIDDIVNFSIDNETGMLTNNTILSTGDYWVNITAEDAYGNRNSTKIKISVRDTIYPTIDIIFPTIDDKFSEPPPFEVEIKDINLNTTWYSLNSGENITFTENGTIDETEWNSMDNGMITLTFYANDTGENIASENVQIIKDTIEPTINILSPTADEKFSEPPPFIVKINDTHLDSMWYSLNGGENITFTENGTIDQATWDPLSDGTVTLNFYANDSAGNIASENVQIIKDTIAPTVNIISPLYNQAFKNPPSYIVEINDTHLDSMWYTIDGVHNFVFTENGTINQAAWNAQNDGTVIIYFYANDTAENIGRNYVTTIKDTSAPQTGIPGFSVDILLLITLIGLIGLSGLVRRKLNLKPT
;
A
#
# COMPACT_ATOMS: atom_id res chain seq x y z
N MET A 1 4.08 -24.87 44.76
CA MET A 1 2.87 -24.10 44.37
C MET A 1 3.35 -22.70 44.03
N LYS A 2 3.78 -22.46 42.78
CA LYS A 2 2.95 -21.92 41.67
C LYS A 2 2.59 -20.45 41.94
N HIS A 3 3.55 -19.51 41.90
CA HIS A 3 4.10 -18.77 40.74
C HIS A 3 3.03 -17.90 40.04
N LYS A 4 3.10 -16.56 39.87
CA LYS A 4 4.16 -15.49 39.70
C LYS A 4 4.45 -15.04 38.25
N LYS A 5 3.93 -13.85 37.91
CA LYS A 5 4.45 -12.72 37.09
C LYS A 5 5.61 -12.90 36.05
N VAL A 6 5.31 -12.50 34.81
CA VAL A 6 6.03 -11.57 33.86
C VAL A 6 7.46 -11.90 33.35
N LEU A 7 7.68 -11.97 32.02
CA LEU A 7 8.59 -11.11 31.18
C LEU A 7 8.71 -11.53 29.67
N LEU A 8 8.88 -10.54 28.76
CA LEU A 8 9.45 -10.44 27.36
C LEU A 8 9.61 -11.69 26.43
N ILE A 9 9.21 -11.73 25.12
CA ILE A 9 9.70 -11.02 23.88
C ILE A 9 11.19 -11.34 23.53
N PRO A 10 11.66 -11.62 22.27
CA PRO A 10 11.04 -11.76 20.91
C PRO A 10 11.51 -12.96 19.99
N LEU A 11 11.05 -12.95 18.72
CA LEU A 11 11.75 -13.27 17.43
C LEU A 11 11.89 -14.70 16.80
N LEU A 12 11.18 -14.87 15.65
CA LEU A 12 11.53 -15.46 14.32
C LEU A 12 12.01 -16.93 14.04
N LEU A 13 11.41 -17.45 12.95
CA LEU A 13 11.97 -18.21 11.79
C LEU A 13 12.00 -19.78 11.69
N LEU A 14 11.35 -20.25 10.61
CA LEU A 14 11.69 -21.34 9.65
C LEU A 14 11.26 -22.83 9.86
N ILE A 15 10.50 -23.33 8.85
CA ILE A 15 10.70 -24.59 8.07
C ILE A 15 10.35 -25.97 8.71
N ILE A 16 9.69 -26.95 8.05
CA ILE A 16 8.87 -26.99 6.79
C ILE A 16 8.10 -28.36 6.63
N LEU A 17 7.11 -28.43 5.73
CA LEU A 17 6.44 -29.61 5.09
C LEU A 17 5.54 -30.59 5.90
N GLY A 18 4.52 -31.16 5.22
CA GLY A 18 3.87 -32.45 5.56
C GLY A 18 2.33 -32.48 5.77
N SER A 19 1.46 -31.87 4.95
CA SER A 19 0.98 -32.32 3.61
C SER A 19 -0.25 -33.26 3.59
N LEU A 20 -1.37 -32.79 2.98
CA LEU A 20 -2.55 -33.56 2.48
C LEU A 20 -3.43 -34.25 3.57
N THR A 21 -4.75 -34.47 3.46
CA THR A 21 -5.84 -34.26 2.45
C THR A 21 -7.19 -34.37 3.21
N PHE A 22 -8.40 -33.98 2.77
CA PHE A 22 -8.96 -33.26 1.60
C PHE A 22 -10.44 -32.91 1.92
N PHE A 23 -10.97 -31.73 1.55
CA PHE A 23 -12.29 -31.56 0.88
C PHE A 23 -12.55 -30.10 0.44
N MET A 24 -13.27 -29.95 -0.66
CA MET A 24 -13.84 -28.68 -1.18
C MET A 24 -15.32 -28.55 -0.70
N HIS A 25 -16.10 -27.50 -0.93
CA HIS A 25 -16.00 -26.31 -1.79
C HIS A 25 -16.98 -25.24 -1.23
N VAL A 26 -16.59 -23.96 -1.16
CA VAL A 26 -17.41 -22.70 -1.22
C VAL A 26 -16.44 -21.55 -0.92
N SER A 27 -16.45 -20.49 -1.74
CA SER A 27 -15.48 -19.39 -1.65
C SER A 27 -16.15 -18.04 -1.39
N ARG A 28 -16.33 -17.67 -0.12
CA ARG A 28 -16.47 -16.25 0.27
C ARG A 28 -15.07 -15.69 0.54
N ARG A 29 -14.67 -14.61 -0.16
CA ARG A 29 -13.39 -13.93 0.05
C ARG A 29 -13.41 -13.25 1.42
N ARG A 30 -12.49 -13.60 2.33
CA ARG A 30 -12.15 -12.73 3.47
C ARG A 30 -11.02 -11.81 3.04
N VAL A 31 -11.28 -10.50 3.09
CA VAL A 31 -10.25 -9.48 2.91
C VAL A 31 -9.39 -9.42 4.17
N ASN A 32 -8.06 -9.36 4.01
CA ASN A 32 -7.16 -9.04 5.11
C ASN A 32 -7.13 -7.52 5.29
N PRO A 33 -7.27 -6.96 6.51
CA PRO A 33 -6.77 -5.63 6.76
C PRO A 33 -5.24 -5.62 6.58
N PHE A 34 -4.69 -4.49 6.14
CA PHE A 34 -3.28 -4.30 5.77
C PHE A 34 -2.81 -5.02 4.49
N SER A 35 -3.46 -4.69 3.37
CA SER A 35 -2.76 -4.53 2.08
C SER A 35 -2.84 -3.05 1.66
N VAL A 36 -1.71 -2.43 1.32
CA VAL A 36 -1.70 -1.06 0.78
C VAL A 36 -2.28 -1.10 -0.63
N LEU A 37 -3.47 -0.52 -0.80
CA LEU A 37 -4.09 -0.33 -2.11
C LEU A 37 -3.50 0.91 -2.77
N THR A 38 -2.62 0.69 -3.75
CA THR A 38 -2.34 1.67 -4.81
C THR A 38 -3.10 1.25 -6.06
N LEU A 39 -4.40 1.52 -6.06
CA LEU A 39 -5.24 1.59 -7.25
C LEU A 39 -5.93 2.94 -7.21
N SER A 40 -5.51 3.85 -8.09
CA SER A 40 -6.15 5.14 -8.30
C SER A 40 -7.39 4.96 -9.18
N THR A 41 -8.46 4.41 -8.60
CA THR A 41 -9.79 4.75 -9.10
C THR A 41 -10.02 6.25 -8.88
N PRO A 42 -10.84 6.92 -9.71
CA PRO A 42 -11.43 8.20 -9.33
C PRO A 42 -12.12 8.08 -7.96
N PRO A 43 -12.34 9.19 -7.23
CA PRO A 43 -13.23 9.16 -6.08
C PRO A 43 -14.61 8.62 -6.51
N PRO A 44 -15.25 7.75 -5.72
CA PRO A 44 -16.62 7.33 -6.01
C PRO A 44 -17.55 8.54 -6.08
N LYS A 45 -18.57 8.46 -6.93
CA LYS A 45 -19.66 9.45 -6.99
C LYS A 45 -20.53 9.33 -5.73
N THR A 46 -20.04 9.84 -4.60
CA THR A 46 -20.70 9.71 -3.30
C THR A 46 -21.73 10.81 -3.06
N LEU A 47 -22.98 10.45 -2.76
CA LEU A 47 -23.97 11.41 -2.26
C LEU A 47 -23.92 11.47 -0.72
N TRP A 48 -23.41 12.58 -0.18
CA TRP A 48 -23.41 12.87 1.26
C TRP A 48 -24.72 13.55 1.69
N VAL A 49 -25.43 12.94 2.64
CA VAL A 49 -26.71 13.42 3.19
C VAL A 49 -26.54 13.70 4.68
N GLY A 50 -26.74 14.94 5.12
CA GLY A 50 -26.81 15.27 6.54
C GLY A 50 -28.18 14.92 7.12
N VAL A 51 -28.21 13.97 8.04
CA VAL A 51 -29.42 13.55 8.77
C VAL A 51 -29.35 13.95 10.24
N VAL A 52 -30.49 13.98 10.93
CA VAL A 52 -30.57 14.43 12.33
C VAL A 52 -30.07 13.34 13.27
N ASP A 53 -30.73 12.18 13.29
CA ASP A 53 -30.49 11.12 14.26
C ASP A 53 -30.11 9.80 13.58
N ASP A 54 -29.51 8.91 14.37
CA ASP A 54 -29.26 7.51 14.05
C ASP A 54 -30.56 6.72 13.74
N PRO A 55 -30.52 5.70 12.87
CA PRO A 55 -31.60 4.70 12.79
C PRO A 55 -31.64 3.85 14.07
N LEU A 56 -32.84 3.60 14.61
CA LEU A 56 -32.99 2.70 15.77
C LEU A 56 -32.86 1.23 15.37
N HIS A 57 -33.50 0.84 14.27
CA HIS A 57 -33.53 -0.51 13.72
C HIS A 57 -33.25 -0.49 12.20
N ILE A 58 -32.88 -1.61 11.60
CA ILE A 58 -32.87 -1.76 10.12
C ILE A 58 -33.80 -2.87 9.62
N ASP A 59 -34.35 -3.69 10.51
CA ASP A 59 -35.40 -4.63 10.18
C ASP A 59 -36.69 -3.87 9.83
N PRO A 60 -37.28 -4.06 8.63
CA PRO A 60 -38.51 -3.38 8.25
C PRO A 60 -39.68 -3.71 9.19
N LEU A 61 -39.70 -4.89 9.80
CA LEU A 61 -40.80 -5.33 10.68
C LEU A 61 -40.73 -4.69 12.08
N ASP A 62 -39.54 -4.29 12.53
CA ASP A 62 -39.30 -3.70 13.87
C ASP A 62 -39.38 -2.16 13.87
N THR A 63 -39.50 -1.56 12.68
CA THR A 63 -39.39 -0.11 12.51
C THR A 63 -40.73 0.60 12.61
N TRP A 64 -40.75 1.70 13.36
CA TRP A 64 -41.89 2.61 13.54
C TRP A 64 -41.47 4.10 13.50
N GLU A 65 -40.22 4.40 13.12
CA GLU A 65 -39.67 5.77 13.16
C GLU A 65 -38.93 6.17 11.87
N THR A 66 -38.75 7.48 11.68
CA THR A 66 -38.42 8.10 10.38
C THR A 66 -36.98 7.84 9.91
N ASN A 67 -35.99 7.77 10.79
CA ASN A 67 -34.59 7.66 10.38
C ASN A 67 -34.29 6.25 9.85
N SER A 68 -34.73 5.22 10.58
CA SER A 68 -34.80 3.85 10.10
C SER A 68 -35.61 3.70 8.82
N PHE A 69 -36.79 4.35 8.69
CA PHE A 69 -37.52 4.33 7.42
C PHE A 69 -36.74 4.95 6.26
N ASN A 70 -36.00 6.04 6.48
CA ASN A 70 -35.14 6.64 5.45
C ASN A 70 -34.00 5.70 5.02
N VAL A 71 -33.52 4.81 5.89
CA VAL A 71 -32.55 3.74 5.54
C VAL A 71 -33.25 2.65 4.73
N ILE A 72 -34.33 2.08 5.27
CA ILE A 72 -35.07 0.95 4.66
C ILE A 72 -35.59 1.31 3.25
N ASP A 73 -36.08 2.53 3.04
CA ASP A 73 -36.59 3.01 1.75
C ASP A 73 -35.52 3.08 0.64
N GLN A 74 -34.22 3.00 0.94
CA GLN A 74 -33.17 2.90 -0.11
C GLN A 74 -32.85 1.45 -0.52
N VAL A 75 -33.17 0.49 0.36
CA VAL A 75 -32.60 -0.86 0.33
C VAL A 75 -33.67 -1.92 0.00
N ALA A 76 -34.86 -1.83 0.61
CA ALA A 76 -35.94 -2.78 0.39
C ALA A 76 -37.13 -2.12 -0.33
N GLU A 77 -37.92 -2.92 -1.05
CA GLU A 77 -39.11 -2.46 -1.77
C GLU A 77 -40.35 -3.32 -1.44
N GLY A 78 -41.53 -2.70 -1.46
CA GLY A 78 -42.82 -3.38 -1.31
C GLY A 78 -43.43 -3.84 -2.63
N LEU A 79 -44.51 -4.62 -2.54
CA LEU A 79 -45.36 -4.91 -3.72
C LEU A 79 -45.90 -3.60 -4.34
N PHE A 80 -46.23 -2.63 -3.48
CA PHE A 80 -46.67 -1.29 -3.83
C PHE A 80 -45.80 -0.24 -3.11
N GLY A 81 -45.84 0.98 -3.63
CA GLY A 81 -45.17 2.15 -3.06
C GLY A 81 -45.83 3.42 -3.58
N TYR A 82 -45.09 4.53 -3.64
CA TYR A 82 -45.65 5.84 -4.01
C TYR A 82 -44.78 6.54 -5.06
N ASN A 83 -45.42 7.25 -6.00
CA ASN A 83 -44.72 8.11 -6.96
C ASN A 83 -44.32 9.44 -6.28
N LEU A 84 -43.17 9.47 -5.61
CA LEU A 84 -42.71 10.64 -4.86
C LEU A 84 -42.41 11.87 -5.74
N SER A 85 -42.24 11.69 -7.06
CA SER A 85 -42.04 12.78 -8.02
C SER A 85 -43.33 13.50 -8.43
N ASP A 86 -44.49 13.06 -7.92
CA ASP A 86 -45.80 13.69 -8.10
C ASP A 86 -46.25 14.33 -6.78
N SER A 87 -46.79 15.55 -6.84
CA SER A 87 -47.14 16.34 -5.65
C SER A 87 -48.32 15.79 -4.85
N GLU A 88 -49.05 14.80 -5.37
CA GLU A 88 -50.11 14.08 -4.67
C GLU A 88 -49.66 12.67 -4.18
N ALA A 89 -48.38 12.32 -4.39
CA ALA A 89 -47.74 11.03 -4.11
C ALA A 89 -48.68 9.82 -4.27
N PRO A 90 -49.25 9.57 -5.47
CA PRO A 90 -50.19 8.48 -5.69
C PRO A 90 -49.52 7.11 -5.51
N ILE A 91 -50.28 6.15 -5.01
CA ILE A 91 -49.86 4.74 -4.90
C ILE A 91 -49.56 4.16 -6.30
N ILE A 92 -48.50 3.37 -6.40
CA ILE A 92 -48.05 2.69 -7.62
C ILE A 92 -47.61 1.24 -7.34
N PRO A 93 -47.72 0.32 -8.32
CA PRO A 93 -47.05 -0.98 -8.27
C PRO A 93 -45.52 -0.80 -8.27
N VAL A 94 -44.84 -1.47 -7.34
CA VAL A 94 -43.37 -1.43 -7.20
C VAL A 94 -42.78 -2.79 -7.56
N LEU A 95 -42.88 -3.81 -6.71
CA LEU A 95 -42.50 -5.19 -7.05
C LEU A 95 -43.64 -5.98 -7.73
N ALA A 96 -44.87 -5.45 -7.72
CA ALA A 96 -46.00 -6.01 -8.48
C ALA A 96 -46.01 -5.52 -9.96
N ASN A 97 -46.61 -6.31 -10.85
CA ASN A 97 -46.87 -5.93 -12.25
C ASN A 97 -48.05 -4.97 -12.40
N GLY A 98 -48.95 -4.93 -11.42
CA GLY A 98 -50.14 -4.09 -11.37
C GLY A 98 -50.79 -4.15 -9.99
N PHE A 99 -51.89 -3.42 -9.80
CA PHE A 99 -52.77 -3.64 -8.66
C PHE A 99 -53.41 -5.04 -8.74
N GLY A 100 -53.55 -5.68 -7.59
CA GLY A 100 -54.05 -7.05 -7.49
C GLY A 100 -55.56 -7.16 -7.76
N THR A 101 -56.00 -8.40 -7.95
CA THR A 101 -57.39 -8.71 -8.29
C THR A 101 -58.15 -9.27 -7.09
N TRP A 102 -59.22 -8.58 -6.69
CA TRP A 102 -60.19 -9.06 -5.70
C TRP A 102 -61.04 -10.21 -6.25
N GLY A 103 -61.10 -11.31 -5.51
CA GLY A 103 -61.98 -12.45 -5.77
C GLY A 103 -63.41 -12.27 -5.24
N THR A 104 -64.16 -13.37 -5.18
CA THR A 104 -65.46 -13.43 -4.51
C THR A 104 -65.29 -13.80 -3.04
N ILE A 105 -66.15 -13.27 -2.17
CA ILE A 105 -66.28 -13.75 -0.79
C ILE A 105 -66.79 -15.21 -0.81
N ASP A 106 -66.24 -16.08 0.04
CA ASP A 106 -66.63 -17.50 0.16
C ASP A 106 -67.83 -17.72 1.13
N ALA A 107 -68.00 -18.94 1.65
CA ALA A 107 -69.09 -19.26 2.57
C ALA A 107 -68.74 -19.01 4.06
N GLU A 108 -67.45 -18.85 4.35
CA GLU A 108 -66.87 -18.66 5.67
C GLU A 108 -66.66 -17.16 5.97
N GLY A 109 -66.51 -16.35 4.92
CA GLY A 109 -66.39 -14.89 4.94
C GLY A 109 -65.07 -14.36 4.35
N HIS A 110 -64.17 -15.24 3.92
CA HIS A 110 -62.86 -14.88 3.41
C HIS A 110 -62.93 -14.34 1.98
N ILE A 111 -61.92 -13.57 1.57
CA ILE A 111 -61.80 -13.06 0.20
C ILE A 111 -60.34 -13.08 -0.25
N ASN A 112 -60.11 -13.59 -1.47
CA ASN A 112 -58.77 -13.61 -2.06
C ASN A 112 -58.43 -12.29 -2.74
N TYR A 113 -57.18 -11.84 -2.59
CA TYR A 113 -56.55 -10.78 -3.35
C TYR A 113 -55.28 -11.33 -4.02
N THR A 114 -55.31 -11.49 -5.34
CA THR A 114 -54.20 -12.07 -6.13
C THR A 114 -53.27 -10.98 -6.64
N VAL A 115 -51.95 -11.16 -6.48
CA VAL A 115 -50.92 -10.24 -6.99
C VAL A 115 -49.95 -10.96 -7.92
N ASP A 116 -49.77 -10.41 -9.11
CA ASP A 116 -48.75 -10.82 -10.07
C ASP A 116 -47.45 -10.05 -9.77
N ILE A 117 -46.39 -10.77 -9.40
CA ILE A 117 -45.07 -10.25 -9.03
C ILE A 117 -44.20 -10.09 -10.29
N LYS A 118 -43.29 -9.13 -10.31
CA LYS A 118 -42.31 -8.95 -11.38
C LYS A 118 -41.44 -10.20 -11.58
N ASP A 119 -40.97 -10.36 -12.81
CA ASP A 119 -39.95 -11.34 -13.19
C ASP A 119 -38.62 -10.62 -13.45
N GLY A 120 -37.50 -11.32 -13.28
CA GLY A 120 -36.16 -10.78 -13.48
C GLY A 120 -35.66 -9.77 -12.44
N VAL A 121 -36.35 -9.62 -11.30
CA VAL A 121 -35.86 -8.83 -10.16
C VAL A 121 -34.96 -9.68 -9.26
N THR A 122 -33.81 -9.16 -8.86
CA THR A 122 -32.87 -9.83 -7.95
C THR A 122 -32.69 -9.06 -6.65
N PHE A 123 -32.40 -9.79 -5.58
CA PHE A 123 -31.96 -9.24 -4.30
C PHE A 123 -30.47 -8.91 -4.31
N HIS A 124 -30.02 -8.09 -3.37
CA HIS A 124 -28.61 -7.69 -3.19
C HIS A 124 -27.65 -8.88 -3.05
N ASP A 125 -28.09 -10.00 -2.47
CA ASP A 125 -27.29 -11.23 -2.36
C ASP A 125 -27.17 -12.05 -3.66
N GLY A 126 -27.91 -11.65 -4.71
CA GLY A 126 -27.97 -12.30 -6.01
C GLY A 126 -29.07 -13.36 -6.17
N SER A 127 -29.91 -13.59 -5.16
CA SER A 127 -31.11 -14.42 -5.28
C SER A 127 -32.20 -13.74 -6.12
N THR A 128 -33.17 -14.50 -6.66
CA THR A 128 -34.22 -13.98 -7.55
C THR A 128 -35.57 -13.90 -6.85
N LEU A 129 -36.18 -12.70 -6.89
CA LEU A 129 -37.50 -12.44 -6.30
C LEU A 129 -38.57 -13.35 -6.91
N ASN A 130 -39.31 -14.02 -6.03
CA ASN A 130 -40.40 -14.92 -6.38
C ASN A 130 -41.48 -14.94 -5.28
N ALA A 131 -42.58 -15.65 -5.53
CA ALA A 131 -43.71 -15.74 -4.60
C ALA A 131 -43.38 -16.37 -3.23
N THR A 132 -42.27 -17.10 -3.11
CA THR A 132 -41.79 -17.66 -1.83
C THR A 132 -41.28 -16.58 -0.89
N ASP A 133 -40.63 -15.53 -1.41
CA ASP A 133 -40.08 -14.41 -0.62
C ASP A 133 -41.22 -13.55 -0.06
N VAL A 134 -42.23 -13.30 -0.90
CA VAL A 134 -43.47 -12.64 -0.47
C VAL A 134 -44.17 -13.48 0.59
N LYS A 135 -44.39 -14.78 0.36
CA LYS A 135 -45.00 -15.67 1.36
C LYS A 135 -44.22 -15.64 2.69
N TRP A 136 -42.89 -15.81 2.63
CA TRP A 136 -42.04 -15.81 3.82
C TRP A 136 -42.15 -14.51 4.62
N THR A 137 -42.10 -13.36 3.93
CA THR A 137 -42.22 -12.04 4.56
C THR A 137 -43.53 -11.92 5.35
N PHE A 138 -44.68 -12.28 4.76
CA PHE A 138 -45.97 -12.16 5.43
C PHE A 138 -46.23 -13.25 6.48
N ASP A 139 -45.72 -14.47 6.29
CA ASP A 139 -45.74 -15.52 7.31
C ASP A 139 -44.90 -15.11 8.55
N ARG A 140 -43.80 -14.36 8.36
CA ARG A 140 -43.00 -13.78 9.45
C ARG A 140 -43.74 -12.65 10.17
N ILE A 141 -44.38 -11.73 9.44
CA ILE A 141 -45.21 -10.65 10.04
C ILE A 141 -46.29 -11.25 10.95
N GLU A 142 -47.04 -12.25 10.46
CA GLU A 142 -48.10 -12.90 11.24
C GLU A 142 -47.56 -13.56 12.52
N TYR A 143 -46.45 -14.28 12.41
CA TYR A 143 -45.80 -14.89 13.58
C TYR A 143 -45.32 -13.87 14.62
N MET A 144 -44.58 -12.84 14.19
CA MET A 144 -44.01 -11.83 15.09
C MET A 144 -45.11 -11.02 15.78
N LYS A 145 -46.19 -10.71 15.06
CA LYS A 145 -47.40 -10.09 15.61
C LYS A 145 -48.02 -10.98 16.70
N ASP A 146 -48.26 -12.25 16.42
CA ASP A 146 -48.86 -13.17 17.39
C ASP A 146 -47.98 -13.35 18.64
N GLN A 147 -46.65 -13.32 18.49
CA GLN A 147 -45.72 -13.33 19.63
C GLN A 147 -45.53 -11.96 20.31
N HIS A 148 -46.17 -10.91 19.81
CA HIS A 148 -46.08 -9.52 20.27
C HIS A 148 -44.62 -8.97 20.23
N LEU A 149 -43.86 -9.38 19.21
CA LEU A 149 -42.45 -9.01 19.01
C LEU A 149 -42.26 -7.75 18.15
N ILE A 150 -43.27 -7.33 17.37
CA ILE A 150 -43.17 -6.18 16.47
C ILE A 150 -44.13 -5.05 16.85
N PRO A 151 -43.69 -3.77 16.86
CA PRO A 151 -44.55 -2.64 17.23
C PRO A 151 -45.67 -2.38 16.22
N ALA A 152 -45.42 -2.72 14.95
CA ALA A 152 -46.38 -2.60 13.85
C ALA A 152 -47.53 -3.62 13.88
N GLY A 153 -47.55 -4.58 14.82
CA GLY A 153 -48.49 -5.72 14.83
C GLY A 153 -49.97 -5.33 14.70
N ASP A 154 -50.42 -4.36 15.50
CA ASP A 154 -51.81 -3.85 15.53
C ASP A 154 -52.29 -3.29 14.16
N LEU A 155 -51.38 -2.90 13.24
CA LEU A 155 -51.75 -2.43 11.89
C LEU A 155 -52.26 -3.56 10.99
N TYR A 156 -51.89 -4.80 11.27
CA TYR A 156 -52.27 -5.99 10.51
C TYR A 156 -53.54 -6.67 11.03
N GLU A 157 -54.28 -6.01 11.93
CA GLU A 157 -55.52 -6.51 12.51
C GLU A 157 -56.72 -5.59 12.26
N TYR A 158 -57.93 -6.14 12.40
CA TYR A 158 -59.17 -5.39 12.42
C TYR A 158 -60.16 -5.99 13.42
N TYR A 159 -61.09 -5.17 13.92
CA TYR A 159 -62.19 -5.64 14.77
C TYR A 159 -63.38 -6.07 13.92
N ASP A 160 -63.83 -7.32 14.06
CA ASP A 160 -65.01 -7.86 13.41
C ASP A 160 -66.25 -7.74 14.33
N PRO A 161 -67.17 -6.79 14.08
CA PRO A 161 -68.34 -6.59 14.92
C PRO A 161 -69.36 -7.73 14.84
N ASN A 162 -69.27 -8.62 13.84
CA ASN A 162 -70.21 -9.74 13.67
C ASN A 162 -69.94 -10.88 14.64
N VAL A 163 -68.67 -11.09 15.00
CA VAL A 163 -68.22 -12.10 15.98
C VAL A 163 -67.72 -11.50 17.29
N ASN A 164 -67.58 -10.16 17.37
CA ASN A 164 -67.10 -9.43 18.55
C ASN A 164 -65.67 -9.84 18.94
N LEU A 165 -64.77 -9.95 17.95
CA LEU A 165 -63.37 -10.33 18.11
C LEU A 165 -62.48 -9.49 17.18
N THR A 166 -61.24 -9.27 17.59
CA THR A 166 -60.18 -8.83 16.68
C THR A 166 -59.69 -10.01 15.84
N LYS A 167 -59.29 -9.76 14.59
CA LYS A 167 -58.81 -10.74 13.62
C LYS A 167 -57.62 -10.18 12.83
N ASN A 168 -56.70 -11.05 12.43
CA ASN A 168 -55.67 -10.77 11.42
C ASN A 168 -56.37 -10.38 10.10
N ILE A 169 -55.89 -9.35 9.39
CA ILE A 169 -56.44 -8.95 8.08
C ILE A 169 -56.20 -10.06 7.06
N ILE A 170 -54.95 -10.51 6.96
CA ILE A 170 -54.57 -11.71 6.22
C ILE A 170 -54.96 -12.93 7.08
N ASN A 171 -55.55 -13.95 6.47
CA ASN A 171 -55.81 -15.26 7.07
C ASN A 171 -54.78 -16.31 6.63
N SER A 172 -54.29 -16.20 5.40
CA SER A 172 -53.20 -17.02 4.88
C SER A 172 -52.61 -16.44 3.58
N THR A 173 -51.44 -16.96 3.18
CA THR A 173 -50.83 -16.67 1.87
C THR A 173 -50.60 -17.96 1.08
N TYR A 174 -51.00 -17.98 -0.19
CA TYR A 174 -50.89 -19.14 -1.09
C TYR A 174 -50.08 -18.80 -2.35
N ILE A 175 -49.06 -19.61 -2.64
CA ILE A 175 -48.30 -19.57 -3.89
C ILE A 175 -49.08 -20.33 -4.96
N ILE A 176 -49.35 -19.69 -6.10
CA ILE A 176 -49.99 -20.32 -7.27
C ILE A 176 -48.94 -20.80 -8.26
N ASP A 177 -47.96 -19.95 -8.54
CA ASP A 177 -46.74 -20.26 -9.29
C ASP A 177 -45.60 -19.32 -8.85
N ASN A 178 -44.46 -19.37 -9.52
CA ASN A 178 -43.25 -18.64 -9.15
C ASN A 178 -43.44 -17.12 -9.02
N ASN A 179 -44.40 -16.52 -9.74
CA ASN A 179 -44.59 -15.07 -9.78
C ASN A 179 -46.03 -14.67 -9.40
N THR A 180 -46.83 -15.59 -8.84
CA THR A 180 -48.24 -15.34 -8.51
C THR A 180 -48.56 -15.75 -7.06
N ILE A 181 -48.90 -14.77 -6.24
CA ILE A 181 -49.27 -14.94 -4.82
C ILE A 181 -50.75 -14.58 -4.61
N ILE A 182 -51.44 -15.30 -3.73
CA ILE A 182 -52.76 -14.94 -3.21
C ILE A 182 -52.63 -14.62 -1.72
N PHE A 183 -53.16 -13.47 -1.34
CA PHE A 183 -53.52 -13.15 0.05
C PHE A 183 -54.98 -13.54 0.25
N GLU A 184 -55.24 -14.54 1.09
CA GLU A 184 -56.59 -14.86 1.57
C GLU A 184 -56.84 -13.98 2.80
N LEU A 185 -57.82 -13.08 2.74
CA LEU A 185 -58.14 -12.15 3.83
C LEU A 185 -59.34 -12.64 4.62
N ASN A 186 -59.32 -12.41 5.94
CA ASN A 186 -60.42 -12.75 6.87
C ASN A 186 -61.74 -11.99 6.56
N SER A 187 -61.64 -10.87 5.83
CA SER A 187 -62.75 -10.12 5.25
C SER A 187 -62.20 -9.16 4.17
N LYS A 188 -63.08 -8.38 3.54
CA LYS A 188 -62.68 -7.18 2.78
C LYS A 188 -61.85 -6.25 3.68
N TYR A 189 -60.83 -5.60 3.13
CA TYR A 189 -60.13 -4.51 3.82
C TYR A 189 -59.80 -3.38 2.82
N GLY A 190 -60.51 -2.25 2.94
CA GLY A 190 -60.50 -1.13 1.98
C GLY A 190 -59.18 -0.41 1.82
N ALA A 191 -58.28 -0.54 2.79
CA ALA A 191 -56.94 0.05 2.76
C ALA A 191 -55.83 -0.97 2.41
N PHE A 192 -56.17 -2.21 1.99
CA PHE A 192 -55.19 -3.30 1.90
C PHE A 192 -53.98 -2.98 1.02
N GLU A 193 -54.22 -2.42 -0.18
CA GLU A 193 -53.16 -2.02 -1.10
C GLU A 193 -52.23 -0.96 -0.50
N ARG A 194 -52.73 -0.13 0.42
CA ARG A 194 -51.97 0.92 1.12
C ARG A 194 -51.23 0.38 2.33
N LEU A 195 -51.82 -0.55 3.09
CA LEU A 195 -51.08 -1.29 4.12
C LEU A 195 -49.85 -1.99 3.50
N LEU A 196 -49.98 -2.50 2.26
CA LEU A 196 -48.88 -3.05 1.44
C LEU A 196 -47.94 -2.01 0.80
N THR A 197 -47.95 -0.76 1.27
CA THR A 197 -46.92 0.28 0.98
C THR A 197 -46.09 0.66 2.20
N PHE A 198 -46.49 0.21 3.39
CA PHE A 198 -45.78 0.49 4.64
C PHE A 198 -44.53 -0.37 4.74
N GLN A 199 -43.44 0.16 5.30
CA GLN A 199 -42.11 -0.47 5.23
C GLN A 199 -42.08 -1.88 5.84
N SER A 200 -42.86 -2.18 6.89
CA SER A 200 -42.95 -3.54 7.43
C SER A 200 -43.56 -4.58 6.50
N SER A 201 -44.08 -4.16 5.34
CA SER A 201 -44.58 -5.02 4.25
C SER A 201 -43.59 -5.16 3.07
N TYR A 202 -42.38 -4.59 3.18
CA TYR A 202 -41.35 -4.69 2.14
C TYR A 202 -40.76 -6.11 2.09
N ILE A 203 -40.49 -6.57 0.87
CA ILE A 203 -40.17 -7.99 0.64
C ILE A 203 -38.69 -8.26 0.93
N LEU A 204 -38.45 -9.26 1.78
CA LEU A 204 -37.15 -9.76 2.18
C LEU A 204 -36.92 -11.16 1.58
N PRO A 205 -35.66 -11.59 1.35
CA PRO A 205 -35.37 -12.86 0.70
C PRO A 205 -35.75 -14.06 1.57
N SER A 206 -36.33 -15.09 0.95
CA SER A 206 -36.56 -16.40 1.58
C SER A 206 -35.38 -17.37 1.44
N GLU A 207 -34.27 -16.95 0.83
CA GLU A 207 -32.96 -17.59 0.98
C GLU A 207 -32.15 -16.84 2.07
N GLY A 208 -31.28 -17.54 2.80
CA GLY A 208 -30.49 -16.95 3.89
C GLY A 208 -31.24 -16.61 5.20
N GLN A 209 -32.59 -16.70 5.21
CA GLN A 209 -33.53 -16.44 6.31
C GLN A 209 -32.95 -16.30 7.73
N ILE A 210 -33.19 -15.13 8.34
CA ILE A 210 -33.18 -14.97 9.80
C ILE A 210 -34.34 -15.76 10.44
N PRO A 211 -34.23 -16.18 11.72
CA PRO A 211 -35.34 -16.79 12.44
C PRO A 211 -36.58 -15.88 12.50
N PHE A 212 -37.77 -16.48 12.60
CA PHE A 212 -39.04 -15.75 12.69
C PHE A 212 -39.17 -14.96 14.01
N ASP A 213 -38.47 -15.37 15.07
CA ASP A 213 -38.42 -14.76 16.40
C ASP A 213 -37.19 -13.84 16.62
N ASP A 214 -36.41 -13.57 15.56
CA ASP A 214 -35.17 -12.78 15.61
C ASP A 214 -35.27 -11.54 14.70
N HIS A 215 -34.38 -10.56 14.91
CA HIS A 215 -34.44 -9.22 14.30
C HIS A 215 -33.10 -8.89 13.62
N ILE A 216 -33.10 -8.11 12.53
CA ILE A 216 -31.86 -7.62 11.91
C ILE A 216 -31.20 -6.56 12.81
N ASP A 217 -30.19 -6.97 13.58
CA ASP A 217 -29.34 -6.09 14.39
C ASP A 217 -28.65 -5.03 13.51
N PRO A 218 -28.74 -3.73 13.82
CA PRO A 218 -28.27 -2.68 12.91
C PRO A 218 -26.74 -2.57 12.83
N TYR A 219 -25.99 -3.10 13.80
CA TYR A 219 -24.53 -2.99 13.86
C TYR A 219 -23.79 -4.19 13.26
N THR A 220 -24.47 -5.34 13.13
CA THR A 220 -23.86 -6.62 12.75
C THR A 220 -24.70 -7.46 11.79
N GLY A 221 -25.96 -7.09 11.58
CA GLY A 221 -26.84 -7.66 10.55
C GLY A 221 -26.61 -7.06 9.17
N ASP A 222 -27.33 -7.63 8.20
CA ASP A 222 -27.18 -7.37 6.77
C ASP A 222 -28.60 -7.22 6.19
N LEU A 223 -29.01 -6.00 5.83
CA LEU A 223 -30.33 -5.73 5.27
C LEU A 223 -30.32 -6.00 3.76
N ILE A 224 -30.69 -7.21 3.39
CA ILE A 224 -30.78 -7.62 1.98
C ILE A 224 -32.18 -7.28 1.45
N GLY A 225 -32.24 -6.44 0.42
CA GLY A 225 -33.46 -6.05 -0.26
C GLY A 225 -33.34 -6.14 -1.78
N THR A 226 -34.23 -5.44 -2.49
CA THR A 226 -34.30 -5.37 -3.97
C THR A 226 -34.15 -3.96 -4.51
N GLY A 227 -33.91 -2.98 -3.63
CA GLY A 227 -33.86 -1.54 -3.93
C GLY A 227 -32.55 -1.09 -4.61
N PRO A 228 -32.46 0.22 -4.93
CA PRO A 228 -31.35 0.79 -5.69
C PRO A 228 -29.98 0.76 -5.00
N PHE A 229 -29.92 0.59 -3.68
CA PHE A 229 -28.66 0.60 -2.93
C PHE A 229 -28.54 -0.61 -1.98
N ASP A 230 -27.35 -1.22 -1.95
CA ASP A 230 -26.95 -2.26 -1.01
C ASP A 230 -26.65 -1.63 0.37
N TYR A 231 -27.11 -2.22 1.47
CA TYR A 231 -26.72 -1.80 2.83
C TYR A 231 -25.31 -2.29 3.17
N ILE A 232 -24.38 -1.39 3.52
CA ILE A 232 -22.97 -1.76 3.71
C ILE A 232 -22.56 -1.75 5.19
N LEU A 233 -22.85 -0.67 5.93
CA LEU A 233 -22.57 -0.57 7.36
C LEU A 233 -23.28 0.60 8.02
N TYR A 234 -23.33 0.56 9.35
CA TYR A 234 -23.75 1.65 10.21
C TYR A 234 -22.75 1.81 11.37
N GLN A 235 -22.33 3.05 11.60
CA GLN A 235 -21.49 3.47 12.71
C GLN A 235 -22.28 4.45 13.58
N TYR A 236 -22.61 4.03 14.81
CA TYR A 236 -23.37 4.79 15.80
C TYR A 236 -22.83 6.22 15.98
N GLY A 237 -23.69 7.22 15.76
CA GLY A 237 -23.36 8.64 15.88
C GLY A 237 -22.36 9.15 14.84
N VAL A 238 -22.18 8.46 13.71
CA VAL A 238 -21.24 8.83 12.65
C VAL A 238 -21.90 8.75 11.26
N GLU A 239 -22.20 7.55 10.78
CA GLU A 239 -22.69 7.35 9.40
C GLU A 239 -23.46 6.05 9.18
N VAL A 240 -24.38 6.06 8.21
CA VAL A 240 -24.89 4.86 7.52
C VAL A 240 -24.39 4.91 6.07
N LYS A 241 -23.72 3.84 5.61
CA LYS A 241 -23.20 3.73 4.24
C LYS A 241 -24.01 2.73 3.42
N PHE A 242 -24.26 3.11 2.17
CA PHE A 242 -24.79 2.26 1.11
C PHE A 242 -23.89 2.33 -0.14
N GLU A 243 -23.89 1.28 -0.96
CA GLU A 243 -23.26 1.25 -2.30
C GLU A 243 -24.34 1.00 -3.37
N SER A 244 -24.16 1.45 -4.60
CA SER A 244 -25.17 1.26 -5.66
C SER A 244 -25.28 -0.21 -6.10
N TYR A 245 -26.50 -0.72 -6.13
CA TYR A 245 -26.77 -2.07 -6.64
C TYR A 245 -26.74 -2.07 -8.18
N ASP A 246 -25.60 -2.45 -8.77
CA ASP A 246 -25.36 -2.53 -10.23
C ASP A 246 -26.47 -3.24 -11.03
N ASN A 247 -27.13 -4.24 -10.41
CA ASN A 247 -28.16 -5.06 -11.03
C ASN A 247 -29.59 -4.58 -10.70
N TYR A 248 -29.76 -3.36 -10.15
CA TYR A 248 -31.08 -2.84 -9.81
C TYR A 248 -32.01 -2.85 -11.03
N TRP A 249 -33.22 -3.37 -10.85
CA TRP A 249 -34.11 -3.75 -11.95
C TRP A 249 -34.68 -2.57 -12.76
N ARG A 250 -34.51 -1.33 -12.27
CA ARG A 250 -34.80 -0.08 -13.00
C ARG A 250 -33.57 0.51 -13.71
N GLY A 251 -32.38 -0.09 -13.53
CA GLY A 251 -31.06 0.44 -13.86
C GLY A 251 -30.38 1.01 -12.61
N ALA A 252 -29.07 0.81 -12.45
CA ALA A 252 -28.26 1.24 -11.31
C ALA A 252 -28.39 2.74 -10.99
N ALA A 253 -28.04 3.15 -9.76
CA ALA A 253 -28.04 4.54 -9.37
C ALA A 253 -26.94 5.35 -10.09
N HIS A 254 -27.03 6.68 -10.07
CA HIS A 254 -26.02 7.58 -10.65
C HIS A 254 -24.88 7.95 -9.67
N PHE A 255 -24.92 7.36 -8.48
CA PHE A 255 -23.96 7.48 -7.40
C PHE A 255 -23.38 6.11 -7.13
N ASP A 256 -22.06 5.99 -6.96
CA ASP A 256 -21.44 4.72 -6.58
C ASP A 256 -21.70 4.42 -5.08
N GLU A 257 -21.82 5.47 -4.27
CA GLU A 257 -22.04 5.41 -2.83
C GLU A 257 -23.11 6.43 -2.38
N LEU A 258 -23.88 6.07 -1.36
CA LEU A 258 -24.77 6.97 -0.62
C LEU A 258 -24.35 6.93 0.84
N ILE A 259 -24.22 8.08 1.50
CA ILE A 259 -23.80 8.16 2.91
C ILE A 259 -24.71 9.11 3.67
N TYR A 260 -25.40 8.59 4.69
CA TYR A 260 -26.12 9.39 5.67
C TYR A 260 -25.16 9.72 6.82
N LYS A 261 -24.68 10.97 6.87
CA LYS A 261 -23.80 11.50 7.91
C LYS A 261 -24.67 12.01 9.07
N ILE A 262 -24.50 11.44 10.25
CA ILE A 262 -25.31 11.75 11.43
C ILE A 262 -24.82 13.08 12.03
N ILE A 263 -25.65 14.13 12.00
CA ILE A 263 -25.32 15.46 12.53
C ILE A 263 -26.52 15.99 13.33
N PRO A 264 -26.65 15.65 14.64
CA PRO A 264 -27.81 16.03 15.43
C PRO A 264 -27.92 17.55 15.65
N GLU A 265 -26.81 18.19 16.00
CA GLU A 265 -26.74 19.62 16.28
C GLU A 265 -27.14 20.44 15.05
N SER A 266 -28.29 21.12 15.15
CA SER A 266 -28.95 21.71 13.98
C SER A 266 -28.09 22.76 13.29
N ASN A 267 -27.41 23.62 14.07
CA ASN A 267 -26.50 24.62 13.52
C ASN A 267 -25.30 23.99 12.79
N GLU A 268 -24.74 22.89 13.31
CA GLU A 268 -23.63 22.19 12.69
C GLU A 268 -24.06 21.50 11.39
N ARG A 269 -25.26 20.89 11.35
CA ARG A 269 -25.83 20.28 10.14
C ARG A 269 -26.10 21.30 9.04
N ASN A 270 -26.62 22.47 9.39
CA ASN A 270 -26.87 23.54 8.41
C ASN A 270 -25.56 24.19 7.92
N GLN A 271 -24.56 24.36 8.80
CA GLN A 271 -23.23 24.83 8.41
C GLN A 271 -22.48 23.82 7.52
N ALA A 272 -22.61 22.52 7.78
CA ALA A 272 -22.00 21.47 6.97
C ALA A 272 -22.44 21.52 5.49
N LEU A 273 -23.68 21.96 5.20
CA LEU A 273 -24.12 22.17 3.82
C LEU A 273 -23.49 23.42 3.19
N LEU A 274 -23.31 24.50 3.95
CA LEU A 274 -22.65 25.74 3.47
C LEU A 274 -21.15 25.53 3.20
N ASP A 275 -20.49 24.69 4.00
CA ASP A 275 -19.06 24.39 3.89
C ASP A 275 -18.77 23.34 2.80
N GLY A 276 -19.79 22.73 2.19
CA GLY A 276 -19.67 21.65 1.19
C GLY A 276 -19.40 20.25 1.79
N ASP A 277 -19.54 20.13 3.11
CA ASP A 277 -19.25 18.94 3.92
C ASP A 277 -20.38 17.87 3.84
N VAL A 278 -21.52 18.23 3.23
CA VAL A 278 -22.62 17.38 2.74
C VAL A 278 -23.28 18.01 1.51
N HIS A 279 -23.97 17.21 0.67
CA HIS A 279 -24.66 17.69 -0.53
C HIS A 279 -26.14 18.06 -0.30
N ILE A 280 -26.79 17.46 0.70
CA ILE A 280 -28.20 17.69 1.05
C ILE A 280 -28.40 17.47 2.54
N ILE A 281 -29.29 18.24 3.17
CA ILE A 281 -29.75 18.04 4.54
C ILE A 281 -31.26 17.91 4.62
N LEU A 282 -31.71 16.96 5.45
CA LEU A 282 -33.11 16.81 5.81
C LEU A 282 -33.42 17.71 7.01
N LYS A 283 -34.60 18.36 7.00
CA LYS A 283 -35.05 19.31 8.05
C LYS A 283 -33.99 20.42 8.33
N PRO A 284 -33.76 21.32 7.36
CA PRO A 284 -32.95 22.52 7.55
C PRO A 284 -33.60 23.46 8.59
N HIS A 285 -32.79 24.23 9.30
CA HIS A 285 -33.25 25.18 10.32
C HIS A 285 -33.62 26.53 9.68
N GLU A 286 -34.71 27.15 10.11
CA GLU A 286 -35.31 28.29 9.40
C GLU A 286 -34.47 29.57 9.39
N ASP A 287 -33.67 29.82 10.44
CA ASP A 287 -32.65 30.88 10.46
C ASP A 287 -31.68 30.81 9.26
N PHE A 288 -31.45 29.62 8.69
CA PHE A 288 -30.57 29.43 7.54
C PHE A 288 -31.30 29.56 6.18
N TYR A 289 -32.62 29.74 6.14
CA TYR A 289 -33.35 29.78 4.86
C TYR A 289 -32.95 30.99 4.00
N ASP A 290 -32.74 32.15 4.63
CA ASP A 290 -32.19 33.36 3.99
C ASP A 290 -30.68 33.24 3.66
N GLU A 291 -29.96 32.30 4.30
CA GLU A 291 -28.56 31.96 4.02
C GLU A 291 -28.46 31.06 2.78
N PHE A 292 -29.24 29.98 2.73
CA PHE A 292 -29.28 29.05 1.61
C PHE A 292 -29.73 29.71 0.30
N ASN A 293 -30.69 30.63 0.34
CA ASN A 293 -31.18 31.36 -0.84
C ASN A 293 -30.17 32.39 -1.42
N LYS A 294 -28.99 32.57 -0.83
CA LYS A 294 -27.94 33.46 -1.38
C LYS A 294 -27.33 32.80 -2.62
N THR A 295 -27.44 33.46 -3.78
CA THR A 295 -26.92 32.97 -5.08
C THR A 295 -25.41 32.65 -5.10
N LEU A 296 -24.63 33.16 -4.14
CA LEU A 296 -23.21 32.83 -4.00
C LEU A 296 -22.94 31.45 -3.38
N ASN A 297 -23.94 30.87 -2.71
CA ASN A 297 -23.78 29.64 -1.94
C ASN A 297 -24.11 28.38 -2.76
N ASN A 298 -24.60 28.53 -4.01
CA ASN A 298 -25.00 27.43 -4.90
C ASN A 298 -25.92 26.38 -4.25
N ILE A 299 -26.75 26.78 -3.29
CA ILE A 299 -27.69 25.92 -2.57
C ILE A 299 -29.12 26.32 -2.92
N LYS A 300 -29.99 25.33 -2.93
CA LYS A 300 -31.44 25.47 -2.96
C LYS A 300 -32.04 25.07 -1.64
N ILE A 301 -33.15 25.69 -1.29
CA ILE A 301 -34.06 25.18 -0.29
C ILE A 301 -35.46 25.08 -0.92
N GLU A 302 -36.00 23.86 -0.94
CA GLU A 302 -37.31 23.55 -1.51
C GLU A 302 -38.11 22.71 -0.52
N GLY A 303 -39.43 22.88 -0.50
CA GLY A 303 -40.34 22.22 0.42
C GLY A 303 -41.71 22.02 -0.21
N SER A 304 -42.49 21.08 0.32
CA SER A 304 -43.78 20.73 -0.26
C SER A 304 -44.84 21.81 0.03
N LYS A 305 -45.74 22.02 -0.94
CA LYS A 305 -46.87 22.95 -0.78
C LYS A 305 -48.01 22.37 0.07
N SER A 306 -47.86 21.14 0.54
CA SER A 306 -48.81 20.37 1.34
C SER A 306 -48.02 19.38 2.21
N SER A 307 -48.62 18.92 3.31
CA SER A 307 -47.99 17.95 4.21
C SER A 307 -48.99 16.91 4.66
N SER A 308 -48.52 15.68 4.81
CA SER A 308 -49.24 14.61 5.51
C SER A 308 -49.00 14.62 7.03
N VAL A 309 -48.14 15.48 7.56
CA VAL A 309 -48.00 15.66 9.01
C VAL A 309 -49.09 16.60 9.52
N ILE A 310 -49.90 16.10 10.46
CA ILE A 310 -50.88 16.91 11.19
C ILE A 310 -50.42 17.15 12.62
N GLU A 311 -50.70 18.34 13.16
CA GLU A 311 -50.54 18.66 14.57
C GLU A 311 -51.88 19.09 15.20
N TYR A 312 -52.05 18.77 16.49
CA TYR A 312 -53.28 19.06 17.22
C TYR A 312 -53.06 19.13 18.74
N LEU A 313 -53.93 19.90 19.40
CA LEU A 313 -54.09 19.82 20.86
C LEU A 313 -54.95 18.60 21.19
N GLY A 314 -54.29 17.54 21.64
CA GLY A 314 -54.93 16.41 22.29
C GLY A 314 -55.59 16.86 23.59
N MET A 315 -56.78 16.32 23.86
CA MET A 315 -57.53 16.56 25.09
C MET A 315 -58.04 15.21 25.60
N ASN A 316 -57.78 14.90 26.87
CA ASN A 316 -58.30 13.67 27.47
C ASN A 316 -59.84 13.75 27.53
N ASN A 317 -60.54 12.87 26.79
CA ASN A 317 -61.99 12.91 26.65
C ASN A 317 -62.73 12.34 27.87
N HIS A 318 -62.05 11.57 28.73
CA HIS A 318 -62.54 11.05 30.00
C HIS A 318 -62.52 12.16 31.07
N LEU A 319 -61.44 12.95 31.12
CA LEU A 319 -61.22 13.99 32.13
C LEU A 319 -61.80 15.37 31.76
N ILE A 320 -61.71 15.77 30.48
CA ILE A 320 -62.20 17.08 30.01
C ILE A 320 -63.58 16.93 29.38
N ASN A 321 -64.59 17.56 30.01
CA ASN A 321 -65.97 17.54 29.55
C ASN A 321 -66.11 18.08 28.11
N LYS A 322 -66.89 17.40 27.26
CA LYS A 322 -67.09 17.76 25.85
C LYS A 322 -67.45 19.23 25.61
N THR A 323 -68.26 19.83 26.47
CA THR A 323 -68.65 21.25 26.36
C THR A 323 -67.47 22.18 26.65
N VAL A 324 -66.59 21.81 27.61
CA VAL A 324 -65.35 22.53 27.90
C VAL A 324 -64.33 22.36 26.77
N ARG A 325 -64.18 21.15 26.20
CA ARG A 325 -63.35 20.92 25.01
C ARG A 325 -63.77 21.82 23.84
N LYS A 326 -65.07 21.94 23.59
CA LYS A 326 -65.62 22.87 22.58
C LYS A 326 -65.31 24.35 22.92
N ALA A 327 -65.28 24.74 24.19
CA ALA A 327 -64.87 26.09 24.60
C ALA A 327 -63.36 26.33 24.35
N ILE A 328 -62.50 25.37 24.73
CA ILE A 328 -61.05 25.37 24.47
C ILE A 328 -60.75 25.56 22.98
N SER A 329 -61.45 24.83 22.09
CA SER A 329 -61.28 25.00 20.63
C SER A 329 -61.70 26.37 20.10
N TYR A 330 -62.56 27.13 20.80
CA TYR A 330 -62.89 28.52 20.46
C TYR A 330 -62.02 29.54 21.22
N ALA A 331 -61.09 29.11 22.07
CA ALA A 331 -60.19 29.96 22.84
C ALA A 331 -58.77 30.04 22.27
N ILE A 332 -58.35 29.05 21.48
CA ILE A 332 -57.00 29.01 20.88
C ILE A 332 -56.88 30.02 19.73
N ASP A 333 -55.83 30.85 19.77
CA ASP A 333 -55.38 31.59 18.59
C ASP A 333 -54.64 30.64 17.64
N TYR A 334 -55.29 30.30 16.54
CA TYR A 334 -54.73 29.42 15.51
C TYR A 334 -53.89 30.17 14.47
N ASP A 335 -54.03 31.49 14.39
CA ASP A 335 -53.29 32.28 13.42
C ASP A 335 -51.89 32.59 13.99
N TYR A 336 -51.77 32.83 15.31
CA TYR A 336 -50.47 32.87 16.01
C TYR A 336 -49.68 31.55 15.91
N ILE A 337 -50.36 30.39 15.99
CA ILE A 337 -49.70 29.08 15.79
C ILE A 337 -49.08 28.97 14.39
N ILE A 338 -49.70 29.58 13.38
CA ILE A 338 -49.24 29.50 11.99
C ILE A 338 -48.15 30.53 11.70
N GLU A 339 -48.37 31.80 12.08
CA GLU A 339 -47.50 32.92 11.69
C GLU A 339 -46.33 33.13 12.65
N ASP A 340 -46.51 32.90 13.97
CA ASP A 340 -45.51 33.19 15.00
C ASP A 340 -44.78 31.94 15.55
N ILE A 341 -45.44 30.77 15.66
CA ILE A 341 -44.82 29.51 16.15
C ILE A 341 -44.28 28.64 15.00
N HIS A 342 -44.97 28.61 13.86
CA HIS A 342 -44.54 27.87 12.65
C HIS A 342 -44.00 28.81 11.55
N HIS A 343 -43.79 30.10 11.85
CA HIS A 343 -43.17 31.10 10.97
C HIS A 343 -43.76 31.19 9.54
N GLY A 344 -45.05 30.89 9.38
CA GLY A 344 -45.79 30.84 8.11
C GLY A 344 -45.71 29.49 7.38
N TYR A 345 -44.91 28.55 7.84
CA TYR A 345 -44.71 27.21 7.28
C TYR A 345 -45.74 26.18 7.79
N ALA A 346 -46.97 26.62 8.05
CA ALA A 346 -48.06 25.75 8.50
C ALA A 346 -49.40 26.11 7.84
N LYS A 347 -50.37 25.19 7.88
CA LYS A 347 -51.72 25.42 7.36
C LYS A 347 -52.80 24.92 8.31
N ARG A 348 -53.69 25.81 8.75
CA ARG A 348 -54.88 25.49 9.58
C ARG A 348 -55.55 24.16 9.20
N LEU A 349 -55.49 23.17 10.08
CA LEU A 349 -56.06 21.84 9.88
C LEU A 349 -57.61 21.90 9.97
N LYS A 350 -58.32 21.37 8.95
CA LYS A 350 -59.80 21.43 8.89
C LYS A 350 -60.52 20.09 9.08
N SER A 351 -59.77 19.03 9.39
CA SER A 351 -60.27 17.67 9.55
C SER A 351 -59.29 16.86 10.41
N PRO A 352 -59.69 15.75 11.06
CA PRO A 352 -58.78 14.75 11.62
C PRO A 352 -57.74 14.15 10.65
N ILE A 353 -57.83 14.43 9.34
CA ILE A 353 -56.85 14.00 8.32
C ILE A 353 -56.35 15.23 7.54
N PRO A 354 -55.13 15.22 6.98
CA PRO A 354 -54.61 16.32 6.16
C PRO A 354 -55.15 16.28 4.72
N ARG A 355 -55.07 17.42 4.03
CA ARG A 355 -55.55 17.62 2.64
C ARG A 355 -54.95 16.67 1.60
N THR A 356 -53.76 16.15 1.88
CA THR A 356 -53.01 15.20 1.04
C THR A 356 -53.62 13.80 1.04
N ILE A 357 -54.52 13.51 1.98
CA ILE A 357 -55.14 12.20 2.11
C ILE A 357 -56.53 12.23 1.48
N ARG A 358 -56.81 11.19 0.69
CA ARG A 358 -58.11 10.92 0.07
C ARG A 358 -59.27 11.06 1.07
N PHE A 359 -60.43 11.47 0.56
CA PHE A 359 -61.66 11.69 1.33
C PHE A 359 -61.58 12.84 2.37
N PHE A 360 -60.57 13.72 2.30
CA PHE A 360 -60.50 14.94 3.13
C PHE A 360 -61.74 15.83 3.00
N ASN A 361 -62.39 16.13 4.12
CA ASN A 361 -63.58 16.96 4.14
C ASN A 361 -63.27 18.46 4.12
N TYR A 362 -63.31 19.06 2.94
CA TYR A 362 -63.15 20.49 2.71
C TYR A 362 -64.25 21.38 3.33
N SER A 363 -65.35 20.81 3.84
CA SER A 363 -66.57 21.54 4.23
C SER A 363 -66.85 21.63 5.74
N SER A 364 -66.00 21.05 6.60
CA SER A 364 -66.23 20.98 8.05
C SER A 364 -66.18 22.36 8.75
N ASP A 365 -67.13 22.64 9.64
CA ASP A 365 -67.17 23.89 10.45
C ASP A 365 -66.20 23.82 11.65
N VAL A 366 -64.89 23.94 11.39
CA VAL A 366 -63.87 23.98 12.45
C VAL A 366 -63.93 25.26 13.29
N PRO A 367 -63.66 25.16 14.61
CA PRO A 367 -63.42 26.31 15.45
C PRO A 367 -62.27 27.23 15.00
N THR A 368 -62.50 28.53 15.23
CA THR A 368 -61.55 29.65 15.08
C THR A 368 -61.60 30.51 16.34
N LEU A 369 -60.61 31.36 16.59
CA LEU A 369 -60.55 32.18 17.81
C LEU A 369 -61.83 33.02 18.01
N ASN A 370 -62.52 32.78 19.12
CA ASN A 370 -63.71 33.53 19.52
C ASN A 370 -63.95 33.43 21.03
N ILE A 371 -63.19 34.20 21.80
CA ILE A 371 -63.27 34.26 23.27
C ILE A 371 -64.70 34.50 23.78
N THR A 372 -65.50 35.34 23.10
CA THR A 372 -66.91 35.57 23.48
C THR A 372 -67.75 34.29 23.36
N LYS A 373 -67.58 33.50 22.28
CA LYS A 373 -68.25 32.21 22.09
C LYS A 373 -67.75 31.18 23.10
N ALA A 374 -66.45 31.12 23.36
CA ALA A 374 -65.86 30.24 24.37
C ALA A 374 -66.39 30.54 25.78
N ARG A 375 -66.39 31.81 26.22
CA ARG A 375 -66.98 32.26 27.49
C ARG A 375 -68.49 31.99 27.57
N THR A 376 -69.23 32.12 26.46
CA THR A 376 -70.66 31.77 26.40
C THR A 376 -70.88 30.27 26.66
N ILE A 377 -70.01 29.41 26.11
CA ILE A 377 -70.03 27.96 26.33
C ILE A 377 -69.66 27.65 27.79
N MET A 378 -68.65 28.31 28.36
CA MET A 378 -68.29 28.20 29.78
C MET A 378 -69.43 28.62 30.72
N GLN A 379 -70.13 29.73 30.43
CA GLN A 379 -71.33 30.14 31.18
C GLN A 379 -72.48 29.15 31.06
N SER A 380 -72.61 28.41 29.94
CA SER A 380 -73.61 27.34 29.81
C SER A 380 -73.33 26.15 30.75
N MET A 381 -72.08 25.99 31.20
CA MET A 381 -71.65 25.03 32.22
C MET A 381 -71.65 25.62 33.65
N GLY A 382 -71.99 26.91 33.80
CA GLY A 382 -72.01 27.63 35.09
C GLY A 382 -70.73 28.41 35.42
N TYR A 383 -69.63 28.20 34.71
CA TYR A 383 -68.36 28.91 34.92
C TYR A 383 -68.48 30.39 34.52
N GLY A 384 -67.88 31.30 35.29
CA GLY A 384 -68.03 32.75 35.07
C GLY A 384 -69.47 33.29 35.18
N THR A 385 -70.38 32.58 35.85
CA THR A 385 -71.78 33.03 36.03
C THR A 385 -71.82 34.33 36.85
N GLY A 386 -72.23 35.43 36.21
CA GLY A 386 -72.26 36.77 36.79
C GLY A 386 -71.17 37.71 36.27
N LEU A 387 -70.14 37.19 35.59
CA LEU A 387 -69.21 38.00 34.79
C LEU A 387 -69.89 38.44 33.48
N SER A 388 -69.43 39.55 32.90
CA SER A 388 -69.76 39.87 31.50
C SER A 388 -68.94 38.99 30.55
N LEU A 389 -69.43 38.75 29.33
CA LEU A 389 -68.67 38.01 28.31
C LEU A 389 -67.46 38.79 27.77
N GLY A 390 -67.42 40.10 27.98
CA GLY A 390 -66.29 40.99 27.66
C GLY A 390 -65.74 41.71 28.89
N ASP A 391 -65.54 40.97 29.99
CA ASP A 391 -64.89 41.43 31.22
C ASP A 391 -63.55 40.69 31.36
N ASP A 392 -62.60 41.01 30.50
CA ASP A 392 -61.39 40.20 30.26
C ASP A 392 -60.60 39.94 31.55
N ALA A 393 -60.23 41.02 32.25
CA ALA A 393 -59.60 40.96 33.57
C ALA A 393 -60.43 40.22 34.64
N GLY A 394 -61.76 40.16 34.50
CA GLY A 394 -62.64 39.41 35.39
C GLY A 394 -62.65 37.90 35.13
N TRP A 395 -62.34 37.47 33.89
CA TRP A 395 -62.15 36.06 33.52
C TRP A 395 -60.71 35.61 33.79
N GLU A 396 -59.71 36.40 33.39
CA GLU A 396 -58.28 36.13 33.63
C GLU A 396 -57.95 35.98 35.11
N ALA A 397 -58.56 36.78 35.98
CA ALA A 397 -58.37 36.71 37.43
C ALA A 397 -59.17 35.58 38.12
N ALA A 398 -59.87 34.71 37.37
CA ALA A 398 -60.78 33.71 37.91
C ALA A 398 -60.48 32.28 37.40
N THR A 399 -59.94 31.44 38.27
CA THR A 399 -59.74 30.01 37.99
C THR A 399 -61.02 29.21 38.26
N PHE A 400 -61.64 28.69 37.19
CA PHE A 400 -62.80 27.79 37.28
C PHE A 400 -62.42 26.30 37.12
N LEU A 401 -61.34 26.05 36.37
CA LEU A 401 -60.73 24.75 36.10
C LEU A 401 -59.21 24.94 36.07
N SER A 402 -58.46 23.88 36.39
CA SER A 402 -57.03 23.78 36.08
C SER A 402 -56.79 22.47 35.32
N TYR A 403 -55.93 22.50 34.32
CA TYR A 403 -55.52 21.33 33.53
C TYR A 403 -54.00 21.33 33.34
N ASN A 404 -53.34 20.16 33.41
CA ASN A 404 -51.94 20.07 33.01
C ASN A 404 -51.81 20.05 31.47
N TYR A 405 -50.78 20.72 30.99
CA TYR A 405 -50.29 20.58 29.62
C TYR A 405 -48.98 19.80 29.65
N SER A 406 -49.05 18.55 29.18
CA SER A 406 -47.98 17.57 29.28
C SER A 406 -47.28 17.42 27.94
N TYR A 407 -45.96 17.57 27.93
CA TYR A 407 -45.13 17.56 26.72
C TYR A 407 -43.72 17.04 27.01
N ASN A 408 -42.98 16.62 25.99
CA ASN A 408 -41.56 16.35 26.14
C ASN A 408 -40.76 17.66 26.15
N MET A 409 -39.93 17.89 27.16
CA MET A 409 -39.01 19.02 27.20
C MET A 409 -37.97 18.93 26.08
N GLY A 410 -37.42 20.09 25.66
CA GLY A 410 -36.48 20.18 24.54
C GLY A 410 -37.18 20.08 23.19
N ASN A 411 -38.41 20.63 23.09
CA ASN A 411 -39.12 20.78 21.82
C ASN A 411 -39.81 22.15 21.80
N ASP A 412 -39.20 23.09 21.09
CA ASP A 412 -39.52 24.51 21.22
C ASP A 412 -40.98 24.82 20.83
N ILE A 413 -41.49 24.20 19.75
CA ILE A 413 -42.91 24.27 19.36
C ILE A 413 -43.84 23.85 20.51
N ARG A 414 -43.53 22.76 21.24
CA ARG A 414 -44.36 22.31 22.38
C ARG A 414 -44.24 23.24 23.59
N GLU A 415 -43.09 23.88 23.79
CA GLU A 415 -42.84 24.85 24.86
C GLU A 415 -43.52 26.20 24.59
N ASP A 416 -43.52 26.71 23.36
CA ASP A 416 -44.27 27.90 22.98
C ASP A 416 -45.79 27.66 22.95
N ILE A 417 -46.25 26.45 22.57
CA ILE A 417 -47.65 26.06 22.71
C ILE A 417 -48.08 26.05 24.18
N PHE A 418 -47.22 25.69 25.15
CA PHE A 418 -47.54 25.86 26.58
C PHE A 418 -47.81 27.33 26.94
N VAL A 419 -46.91 28.24 26.53
CA VAL A 419 -47.04 29.68 26.78
C VAL A 419 -48.34 30.22 26.16
N LEU A 420 -48.62 29.85 24.90
CA LEU A 420 -49.82 30.25 24.17
C LEU A 420 -51.11 29.72 24.81
N LEU A 421 -51.13 28.46 25.26
CA LEU A 421 -52.29 27.87 25.93
C LEU A 421 -52.55 28.54 27.28
N LYS A 422 -51.49 28.86 28.02
CA LYS A 422 -51.60 29.53 29.32
C LYS A 422 -52.26 30.90 29.21
N ASP A 423 -51.92 31.68 28.18
CA ASP A 423 -52.58 32.96 27.90
C ASP A 423 -54.04 32.74 27.44
N ASN A 424 -54.23 32.04 26.31
CA ASN A 424 -55.54 31.84 25.68
C ASN A 424 -56.59 31.18 26.59
N LEU A 425 -56.19 30.21 27.42
CA LEU A 425 -57.12 29.50 28.29
C LEU A 425 -57.41 30.27 29.60
N SER A 426 -56.49 31.14 30.06
CA SER A 426 -56.76 32.07 31.16
C SER A 426 -57.88 33.06 30.79
N ALA A 427 -57.93 33.49 29.52
CA ALA A 427 -59.01 34.35 29.01
C ALA A 427 -60.42 33.71 29.09
N ILE A 428 -60.52 32.40 29.32
CA ILE A 428 -61.79 31.69 29.60
C ILE A 428 -61.86 31.11 31.03
N GLY A 429 -60.95 31.51 31.91
CA GLY A 429 -60.88 31.11 33.32
C GLY A 429 -60.43 29.67 33.55
N ILE A 430 -59.56 29.16 32.67
CA ILE A 430 -58.88 27.87 32.82
C ILE A 430 -57.41 28.12 33.06
N ASP A 431 -56.88 27.58 34.14
CA ASP A 431 -55.46 27.64 34.50
C ASP A 431 -54.69 26.46 33.87
N VAL A 432 -53.53 26.75 33.27
CA VAL A 432 -52.71 25.74 32.58
C VAL A 432 -51.44 25.48 33.38
N ILE A 433 -51.36 24.27 33.93
CA ILE A 433 -50.24 23.80 34.75
C ILE A 433 -49.17 23.24 33.83
N ASP A 434 -47.93 23.68 34.04
CA ASP A 434 -46.73 23.15 33.41
C ASP A 434 -46.49 21.70 33.88
N ASP A 435 -46.35 20.78 32.93
CA ASP A 435 -46.10 19.35 33.16
C ASP A 435 -45.14 18.80 32.08
N GLY A 436 -44.11 19.60 31.74
CA GLY A 436 -42.99 19.17 30.93
C GLY A 436 -42.24 17.99 31.56
N MET A 437 -42.02 16.93 30.78
CA MET A 437 -41.39 15.68 31.22
C MET A 437 -40.39 15.14 30.18
N SER A 438 -39.76 13.98 30.44
CA SER A 438 -38.89 13.36 29.43
C SER A 438 -39.71 12.78 28.27
N PHE A 439 -39.12 12.67 27.08
CA PHE A 439 -39.79 12.05 25.93
C PHE A 439 -40.30 10.63 26.23
N ILE A 440 -39.52 9.82 26.96
CA ILE A 440 -39.92 8.45 27.29
C ILE A 440 -41.06 8.42 28.31
N ASP A 441 -41.07 9.29 29.32
CA ASP A 441 -42.20 9.40 30.27
C ASP A 441 -43.49 9.86 29.56
N TRP A 442 -43.37 10.80 28.62
CA TRP A 442 -44.48 11.33 27.85
C TRP A 442 -45.13 10.26 26.96
N VAL A 443 -44.30 9.53 26.19
CA VAL A 443 -44.74 8.40 25.34
C VAL A 443 -45.34 7.27 26.17
N MET A 444 -44.72 6.91 27.31
CA MET A 444 -45.24 5.86 28.19
C MET A 444 -46.62 6.22 28.77
N ASN A 445 -46.85 7.49 29.13
CA ASN A 445 -48.18 7.95 29.54
C ASN A 445 -49.18 7.90 28.37
N LEU A 446 -48.86 8.47 27.20
CA LEU A 446 -49.79 8.57 26.06
C LEU A 446 -50.43 7.23 25.65
N PHE A 447 -49.69 6.13 25.80
CA PHE A 447 -50.08 4.79 25.36
C PHE A 447 -50.30 3.77 26.51
N ASP A 448 -50.36 4.23 27.77
CA ASP A 448 -50.49 3.41 29.02
C ASP A 448 -49.43 2.29 29.21
N TYR A 449 -48.21 2.46 28.71
CA TYR A 449 -47.17 1.43 28.85
C TYR A 449 -46.54 1.41 30.26
N SER A 450 -46.02 0.25 30.66
CA SER A 450 -45.18 0.06 31.86
C SER A 450 -45.78 0.53 33.21
N GLY A 451 -47.10 0.76 33.28
CA GLY A 451 -47.79 1.27 34.48
C GLY A 451 -47.92 2.79 34.56
N TYR A 452 -47.51 3.51 33.52
CA TYR A 452 -47.90 4.90 33.27
C TYR A 452 -49.36 4.94 32.76
N SER A 453 -49.97 6.13 32.65
CA SER A 453 -51.30 6.23 32.03
C SER A 453 -51.64 7.60 31.47
N ARG A 454 -52.43 7.62 30.40
CA ARG A 454 -52.96 8.84 29.75
C ARG A 454 -53.99 9.59 30.60
N ASP A 455 -54.52 8.97 31.66
CA ASP A 455 -55.30 9.67 32.70
C ASP A 455 -54.42 10.53 33.64
N ASN A 456 -53.09 10.48 33.50
CA ASN A 456 -52.20 11.51 34.06
C ASN A 456 -52.19 12.79 33.21
N LEU A 457 -52.65 12.76 31.95
CA LEU A 457 -52.55 13.86 30.98
C LEU A 457 -53.92 14.52 30.79
N ASN A 458 -53.99 15.86 30.75
CA ASN A 458 -55.22 16.58 30.41
C ASN A 458 -55.14 17.17 29.00
N LEU A 459 -54.08 17.92 28.70
CA LEU A 459 -53.79 18.57 27.42
C LEU A 459 -52.38 18.16 26.94
N TRP A 460 -52.17 18.02 25.63
CA TRP A 460 -50.84 17.78 25.03
C TRP A 460 -50.85 18.18 23.55
N TRP A 461 -49.72 18.64 23.01
CA TRP A 461 -49.59 18.92 21.57
C TRP A 461 -48.84 17.78 20.87
N LEU A 462 -49.50 17.10 19.93
CA LEU A 462 -48.96 15.90 19.27
C LEU A 462 -49.06 16.04 17.75
N GLY A 463 -48.02 15.56 17.08
CA GLY A 463 -47.96 15.40 15.63
C GLY A 463 -48.25 13.95 15.21
N TRP A 464 -48.81 13.75 14.02
CA TRP A 464 -48.98 12.42 13.41
C TRP A 464 -48.59 12.47 11.92
N ARG A 465 -47.72 11.54 11.52
CA ARG A 465 -47.32 11.25 10.13
C ARG A 465 -47.94 9.89 9.75
N PRO A 466 -48.37 9.67 8.50
CA PRO A 466 -48.94 8.38 8.13
C PRO A 466 -47.88 7.31 7.93
N ASP A 467 -48.16 6.11 8.45
CA ASP A 467 -47.53 4.85 8.07
C ASP A 467 -47.91 4.49 6.62
N TYR A 468 -49.16 4.76 6.24
CA TYR A 468 -49.66 4.62 4.87
C TYR A 468 -50.80 5.60 4.56
N ALA A 469 -50.93 6.01 3.29
CA ALA A 469 -51.78 7.12 2.86
C ALA A 469 -53.28 6.76 2.69
N ASP A 470 -53.91 6.27 3.76
CA ASP A 470 -55.37 6.08 3.88
C ASP A 470 -55.93 6.77 5.14
N PRO A 471 -57.18 7.27 5.13
CA PRO A 471 -57.84 7.78 6.32
C PRO A 471 -57.89 6.81 7.49
N SER A 472 -57.84 5.49 7.28
CA SER A 472 -57.79 4.52 8.39
C SER A 472 -56.63 4.76 9.34
N ASN A 473 -55.45 5.09 8.81
CA ASN A 473 -54.21 5.25 9.58
C ASN A 473 -54.19 6.52 10.46
N TYR A 474 -55.10 7.46 10.20
CA TYR A 474 -55.34 8.63 11.07
C TYR A 474 -56.55 8.41 11.96
N ILE A 475 -57.68 7.97 11.39
CA ILE A 475 -58.98 7.97 12.07
C ILE A 475 -59.15 6.72 12.93
N ASN A 476 -58.86 5.53 12.39
CA ASN A 476 -59.18 4.27 13.07
C ASN A 476 -58.23 3.99 14.24
N GLN A 477 -56.93 4.29 14.13
CA GLN A 477 -55.99 4.16 15.27
C GLN A 477 -56.28 5.19 16.38
N GLN A 478 -56.48 6.46 16.02
CA GLN A 478 -56.53 7.55 17.00
C GLN A 478 -57.89 7.71 17.71
N PHE A 479 -58.98 7.15 17.15
CA PHE A 479 -60.34 7.34 17.70
C PHE A 479 -61.11 6.05 18.01
N THR A 480 -60.53 4.85 17.82
CA THR A 480 -61.19 3.57 18.11
C THR A 480 -61.49 3.38 19.60
N ASN A 481 -62.70 2.92 19.94
CA ASN A 481 -63.05 2.51 21.30
C ASN A 481 -62.92 0.98 21.54
N ARG A 482 -62.30 0.25 20.60
CA ARG A 482 -62.07 -1.21 20.70
C ARG A 482 -60.69 -1.56 21.27
N SER A 483 -59.66 -0.86 20.81
CA SER A 483 -58.31 -0.94 21.38
C SER A 483 -58.02 0.32 22.18
N VAL A 484 -57.37 0.16 23.33
CA VAL A 484 -56.82 1.31 24.08
C VAL A 484 -55.47 1.75 23.52
N SER A 485 -54.71 0.88 22.83
CA SER A 485 -53.29 1.11 22.47
C SER A 485 -53.04 2.52 21.92
N TYR A 486 -53.78 2.93 20.88
CA TYR A 486 -53.50 4.16 20.12
C TYR A 486 -54.49 5.32 20.28
N ASN A 487 -55.64 5.12 20.95
CA ASN A 487 -56.62 6.19 21.20
C ASN A 487 -56.17 7.09 22.38
N THR A 488 -55.11 7.88 22.17
CA THR A 488 -54.48 8.75 23.17
C THR A 488 -55.49 9.67 23.86
N ALA A 489 -56.46 10.17 23.10
CA ALA A 489 -57.49 11.09 23.60
C ALA A 489 -58.67 10.41 24.31
N GLN A 490 -58.75 9.08 24.38
CA GLN A 490 -59.87 8.31 24.97
C GLN A 490 -61.25 8.64 24.38
N VAL A 491 -61.32 8.82 23.06
CA VAL A 491 -62.57 9.07 22.35
C VAL A 491 -63.48 7.85 22.44
N ASN A 492 -64.71 8.04 22.93
CA ASN A 492 -65.70 6.98 23.05
C ASN A 492 -67.04 7.43 22.47
N ASP A 493 -67.18 7.33 21.15
CA ASP A 493 -68.43 7.57 20.43
C ASP A 493 -68.81 6.34 19.60
N ALA A 494 -69.85 5.62 20.04
CA ALA A 494 -70.26 4.37 19.43
C ALA A 494 -70.76 4.53 17.98
N GLN A 495 -71.15 5.73 17.54
CA GLN A 495 -71.58 5.93 16.15
C GLN A 495 -70.38 6.16 15.22
N ILE A 496 -69.35 6.87 15.70
CA ILE A 496 -68.05 6.93 15.00
C ILE A 496 -67.46 5.53 14.89
N GLN A 497 -67.49 4.74 15.96
CA GLN A 497 -66.97 3.36 15.94
C GLN A 497 -67.60 2.49 14.85
N LEU A 498 -68.92 2.49 14.73
CA LEU A 498 -69.61 1.70 13.71
C LEU A 498 -69.25 2.16 12.29
N TRP A 499 -69.17 3.47 12.04
CA TRP A 499 -68.74 3.96 10.72
C TRP A 499 -67.27 3.68 10.42
N MET A 500 -66.40 3.65 11.45
CA MET A 500 -65.00 3.25 11.32
C MET A 500 -64.86 1.76 10.99
N GLU A 501 -65.69 0.90 11.57
CA GLU A 501 -65.79 -0.52 11.23
C GLU A 501 -66.33 -0.72 9.80
N ASP A 502 -67.43 -0.05 9.43
CA ASP A 502 -67.97 -0.06 8.07
C ASP A 502 -66.93 0.40 7.02
N ALA A 503 -66.14 1.45 7.32
CA ALA A 503 -65.20 2.06 6.37
C ALA A 503 -63.89 1.29 6.17
N LEU A 504 -63.52 0.41 7.12
CA LEU A 504 -62.44 -0.57 6.94
C LEU A 504 -62.89 -1.72 6.04
N LEU A 505 -64.14 -2.19 6.18
CA LEU A 505 -64.62 -3.40 5.52
C LEU A 505 -65.29 -3.14 4.15
N GLU A 506 -65.31 -1.90 3.69
CA GLU A 506 -65.77 -1.54 2.34
C GLU A 506 -64.61 -1.28 1.39
N ILE A 507 -64.78 -1.63 0.11
CA ILE A 507 -63.84 -1.44 -1.01
C ILE A 507 -64.39 -0.53 -2.11
N ASP A 508 -65.68 -0.17 -2.10
CA ASP A 508 -66.20 0.90 -2.96
C ASP A 508 -65.78 2.27 -2.40
N GLU A 509 -64.87 2.93 -3.14
CA GLU A 509 -64.28 4.23 -2.80
C GLU A 509 -65.31 5.31 -2.47
N ASN A 510 -66.45 5.35 -3.18
CA ASN A 510 -67.50 6.36 -2.97
C ASN A 510 -68.26 6.10 -1.65
N VAL A 511 -68.41 4.82 -1.28
CA VAL A 511 -69.04 4.41 -0.02
C VAL A 511 -68.07 4.65 1.14
N ARG A 512 -66.77 4.33 0.99
CA ARG A 512 -65.71 4.69 1.95
C ARG A 512 -65.67 6.21 2.17
N GLU A 513 -65.63 7.01 1.10
CA GLU A 513 -65.68 8.47 1.17
C GLU A 513 -66.88 8.94 2.00
N HIS A 514 -68.09 8.49 1.68
CA HIS A 514 -69.30 8.88 2.38
C HIS A 514 -69.39 8.41 3.85
N LEU A 515 -68.60 7.42 4.27
CA LEU A 515 -68.44 7.02 5.67
C LEU A 515 -67.45 7.93 6.39
N TYR A 516 -66.25 8.14 5.83
CA TYR A 516 -65.27 9.08 6.37
C TYR A 516 -65.79 10.52 6.42
N ASP A 517 -66.65 10.93 5.49
CA ASP A 517 -67.29 12.25 5.46
C ASP A 517 -68.16 12.50 6.72
N LYS A 518 -68.87 11.45 7.19
CA LYS A 518 -69.66 11.48 8.44
C LYS A 518 -68.78 11.46 9.68
N ILE A 519 -67.73 10.65 9.68
CA ILE A 519 -66.78 10.55 10.79
C ILE A 519 -66.10 11.90 11.02
N GLN A 520 -65.54 12.49 9.96
CA GLN A 520 -64.87 13.80 10.02
C GLN A 520 -65.79 14.89 10.58
N LYS A 521 -67.01 15.04 10.02
CA LYS A 521 -67.99 16.03 10.50
C LYS A 521 -68.39 15.78 11.96
N ARG A 522 -68.62 14.53 12.37
CA ARG A 522 -68.99 14.19 13.75
C ARG A 522 -67.86 14.49 14.74
N LEU A 523 -66.61 14.16 14.38
CA LEU A 523 -65.42 14.52 15.16
C LEU A 523 -65.30 16.04 15.31
N VAL A 524 -65.38 16.78 14.20
CA VAL A 524 -65.16 18.24 14.14
C VAL A 524 -66.29 19.06 14.79
N GLU A 525 -67.56 18.75 14.50
CA GLU A 525 -68.70 19.65 14.77
C GLU A 525 -69.51 19.26 16.01
N GLU A 526 -69.44 17.99 16.42
CA GLU A 526 -70.19 17.43 17.55
C GLU A 526 -69.32 16.93 18.73
N VAL A 527 -68.19 16.27 18.46
CA VAL A 527 -67.43 15.51 19.48
C VAL A 527 -66.28 16.31 20.11
N PHE A 528 -65.60 17.18 19.35
CA PHE A 528 -64.44 17.97 19.80
C PHE A 528 -63.44 17.13 20.59
N PRO A 529 -62.91 16.03 20.02
CA PRO A 529 -61.98 15.16 20.73
C PRO A 529 -60.63 15.85 20.95
N TRP A 530 -60.21 16.62 19.96
CA TRP A 530 -59.01 17.45 19.91
C TRP A 530 -59.39 18.87 19.52
N ALA A 531 -58.47 19.81 19.70
CA ALA A 531 -58.49 21.08 18.97
C ALA A 531 -57.54 20.93 17.78
N TRP A 532 -58.10 20.73 16.59
CA TRP A 532 -57.37 20.61 15.33
C TRP A 532 -56.38 21.76 15.20
N GLY A 533 -55.09 21.49 14.95
CA GLY A 533 -54.04 22.51 14.86
C GLY A 533 -53.71 22.87 13.42
N VAL A 534 -52.63 22.29 12.89
CA VAL A 534 -52.06 22.60 11.58
C VAL A 534 -51.71 21.34 10.78
N GLU A 535 -51.56 21.50 9.48
CA GLU A 535 -50.68 20.68 8.64
C GLU A 535 -49.32 21.38 8.66
N ASP A 536 -48.29 20.72 9.20
CA ASP A 536 -46.94 21.28 9.31
C ASP A 536 -46.18 21.12 7.98
N LEU A 537 -45.77 22.23 7.36
CA LEU A 537 -44.97 22.22 6.13
C LEU A 537 -43.46 22.31 6.41
N SER A 538 -43.03 22.80 7.57
CA SER A 538 -41.61 23.01 7.91
C SER A 538 -40.81 21.72 7.78
N THR A 539 -41.35 20.61 8.30
CA THR A 539 -40.74 19.28 8.20
C THR A 539 -40.77 18.66 6.79
N THR A 540 -41.33 19.35 5.79
CA THR A 540 -41.24 18.96 4.36
C THR A 540 -40.10 19.65 3.61
N PHE A 541 -39.38 20.59 4.23
CA PHE A 541 -38.25 21.29 3.59
C PHE A 541 -36.97 20.44 3.60
N VAL A 542 -36.20 20.61 2.54
CA VAL A 542 -34.81 20.14 2.40
C VAL A 542 -33.96 21.27 1.84
N ALA A 543 -32.70 21.33 2.24
CA ALA A 543 -31.70 22.22 1.63
C ALA A 543 -30.61 21.37 0.96
N TYR A 544 -30.21 21.72 -0.26
CA TYR A 544 -29.31 20.91 -1.08
C TYR A 544 -28.56 21.72 -2.13
N VAL A 545 -27.37 21.25 -2.52
CA VAL A 545 -26.56 21.90 -3.57
C VAL A 545 -27.33 21.94 -4.89
N GLU A 546 -27.35 23.09 -5.58
CA GLU A 546 -28.20 23.32 -6.76
C GLU A 546 -27.91 22.32 -7.89
N ASN A 547 -26.70 21.76 -7.95
CA ASN A 547 -26.33 20.78 -8.95
C ASN A 547 -26.86 19.35 -8.69
N LEU A 548 -27.40 19.05 -7.50
CA LEU A 548 -28.19 17.83 -7.25
C LEU A 548 -29.55 17.94 -7.95
N LYS A 549 -29.89 16.93 -8.76
CA LYS A 549 -31.12 16.87 -9.58
C LYS A 549 -31.99 15.69 -9.19
N GLU A 550 -33.27 15.83 -9.54
CA GLU A 550 -34.32 14.80 -9.46
C GLU A 550 -34.66 14.29 -8.04
N TYR A 551 -34.22 15.00 -6.99
CA TYR A 551 -34.67 14.77 -5.63
C TYR A 551 -36.19 15.04 -5.47
N PRO A 552 -36.98 14.06 -4.98
CA PRO A 552 -38.44 14.15 -4.99
C PRO A 552 -38.99 14.91 -3.78
N ILE A 553 -39.24 16.22 -3.94
CA ILE A 553 -39.94 17.05 -2.93
C ILE A 553 -41.38 16.56 -2.76
N ASN A 554 -41.66 15.85 -1.66
CA ASN A 554 -42.95 15.17 -1.42
C ASN A 554 -43.57 15.50 -0.06
N HIS A 555 -44.89 15.56 -0.02
CA HIS A 555 -45.68 15.87 1.19
C HIS A 555 -45.66 14.78 2.26
N MET A 556 -45.14 13.59 1.95
CA MET A 556 -45.05 12.47 2.90
C MET A 556 -43.72 12.40 3.63
N GLN A 557 -42.76 13.28 3.29
CA GLN A 557 -41.44 13.37 3.93
C GLN A 557 -40.60 12.10 3.79
N LYS A 558 -40.81 11.30 2.73
CA LYS A 558 -39.91 10.17 2.42
C LYS A 558 -38.65 10.71 1.73
N ALA A 559 -37.47 10.42 2.27
CA ALA A 559 -36.21 10.61 1.55
C ALA A 559 -35.98 9.42 0.61
N TYR A 560 -35.69 9.68 -0.66
CA TYR A 560 -35.42 8.64 -1.65
C TYR A 560 -34.45 9.18 -2.70
N PHE A 561 -33.30 8.54 -2.84
CA PHE A 561 -32.16 9.09 -3.60
C PHE A 561 -31.99 8.50 -5.00
N TYR A 562 -32.97 7.74 -5.49
CA TYR A 562 -33.02 7.23 -6.85
C TYR A 562 -34.13 7.91 -7.68
N PRO A 563 -33.89 8.32 -8.94
CA PRO A 563 -32.64 8.32 -9.69
C PRO A 563 -31.93 9.69 -9.57
N CYS A 564 -31.61 10.15 -8.37
CA CYS A 564 -30.94 11.44 -8.20
C CYS A 564 -29.54 11.41 -8.82
N TYR A 565 -29.04 12.56 -9.27
CA TYR A 565 -27.66 12.73 -9.75
C TYR A 565 -27.12 14.12 -9.46
N LEU A 566 -25.80 14.22 -9.27
CA LEU A 566 -25.07 15.47 -9.32
C LEU A 566 -24.69 15.77 -10.78
N ILE A 567 -24.81 17.03 -11.21
CA ILE A 567 -24.20 17.55 -12.44
C ILE A 567 -22.91 18.26 -12.06
N ASP A 568 -21.79 17.94 -12.70
CA ASP A 568 -20.63 18.83 -12.62
C ASP A 568 -20.72 19.98 -13.64
N ASN A 569 -20.35 21.17 -13.21
CA ASN A 569 -20.35 22.40 -14.02
C ASN A 569 -19.04 23.20 -13.87
N GLU A 570 -18.13 22.77 -13.00
CA GLU A 570 -16.79 23.35 -12.91
C GLU A 570 -15.86 22.63 -13.90
N SER A 571 -14.62 23.08 -14.08
CA SER A 571 -13.69 22.48 -15.04
C SER A 571 -12.40 22.06 -14.34
N PRO A 572 -11.79 20.91 -14.70
CA PRO A 572 -10.65 20.36 -13.99
C PRO A 572 -9.53 21.37 -13.71
N THR A 573 -9.06 21.43 -12.47
CA THR A 573 -8.04 22.39 -12.03
C THR A 573 -6.66 21.75 -12.05
N TRP A 574 -5.72 22.32 -12.81
CA TRP A 574 -4.37 21.77 -12.97
C TRP A 574 -3.50 21.84 -11.71
N ASN A 575 -2.88 20.72 -11.34
CA ASN A 575 -2.03 20.60 -10.15
C ASN A 575 -0.56 20.90 -10.47
N ASN A 576 -0.15 22.17 -10.35
CA ASN A 576 1.25 22.63 -10.50
C ASN A 576 1.91 22.28 -11.85
N ILE A 577 1.12 22.21 -12.92
CA ILE A 577 1.60 21.93 -14.28
C ILE A 577 2.57 23.02 -14.78
N THR A 578 3.71 22.61 -15.35
CA THR A 578 4.85 23.50 -15.64
C THR A 578 5.64 23.08 -16.89
N ASP A 579 6.37 24.04 -17.48
CA ASP A 579 7.35 23.79 -18.55
C ASP A 579 8.43 22.79 -18.10
N GLN A 580 8.81 21.88 -18.99
CA GLN A 580 9.79 20.82 -18.74
C GLN A 580 11.05 20.96 -19.62
N ASN A 581 12.11 20.28 -19.20
CA ASN A 581 13.29 20.00 -20.01
C ASN A 581 13.39 18.49 -20.25
N ALA A 582 13.94 18.09 -21.39
CA ALA A 582 14.14 16.70 -21.77
C ALA A 582 15.54 16.51 -22.37
N GLU A 583 16.09 15.32 -22.18
CA GLU A 583 17.46 14.98 -22.60
C GLU A 583 17.45 14.26 -23.95
N LEU A 584 18.40 14.58 -24.83
CA LEU A 584 18.48 14.04 -26.18
C LEU A 584 18.74 12.53 -26.18
N GLY A 585 17.83 11.77 -26.78
CA GLY A 585 17.96 10.32 -26.91
C GLY A 585 17.41 9.50 -25.73
N LEU A 586 16.94 10.15 -24.65
CA LEU A 586 16.32 9.47 -23.50
C LEU A 586 14.78 9.49 -23.56
N GLU A 587 14.15 8.62 -22.77
CA GLU A 587 12.70 8.58 -22.59
C GLU A 587 12.23 9.74 -21.70
N PHE A 588 11.34 10.58 -22.24
CA PHE A 588 10.66 11.65 -21.52
C PHE A 588 9.36 11.11 -20.89
N ASN A 589 9.17 11.39 -19.60
CA ASN A 589 7.98 11.04 -18.84
C ASN A 589 7.62 12.23 -17.94
N TYR A 590 6.37 12.71 -18.00
CA TYR A 590 5.88 13.80 -17.16
C TYR A 590 4.42 13.57 -16.75
N ASP A 591 4.18 13.55 -15.44
CA ASP A 591 2.86 13.39 -14.83
C ASP A 591 2.12 14.73 -14.79
N VAL A 592 1.02 14.87 -15.55
CA VAL A 592 0.23 16.10 -15.67
C VAL A 592 -1.12 15.98 -14.95
N ASN A 593 -1.06 15.84 -13.62
CA ASN A 593 -2.24 15.82 -12.75
C ASN A 593 -3.13 17.08 -12.88
N ALA A 594 -4.44 16.85 -12.86
CA ALA A 594 -5.47 17.81 -12.48
C ALA A 594 -6.32 17.27 -11.32
N SER A 595 -7.10 18.14 -10.68
CA SER A 595 -8.08 17.79 -9.65
C SER A 595 -9.45 18.37 -9.99
N ASP A 596 -10.47 17.58 -9.72
CA ASP A 596 -11.88 17.81 -10.03
C ASP A 596 -12.73 16.96 -9.07
N LEU A 597 -14.03 17.20 -8.98
CA LEU A 597 -14.95 16.32 -8.22
C LEU A 597 -15.29 15.04 -9.01
N SER A 598 -15.17 15.11 -10.33
CA SER A 598 -15.50 14.07 -11.28
C SER A 598 -14.24 13.35 -11.81
N ALA A 599 -14.44 12.17 -12.40
CA ALA A 599 -13.36 11.46 -13.08
C ALA A 599 -12.83 12.27 -14.28
N ILE A 600 -11.50 12.42 -14.36
CA ILE A 600 -10.83 13.23 -15.40
C ILE A 600 -10.26 12.30 -16.48
N ILE A 601 -10.43 12.68 -17.74
CA ILE A 601 -9.70 12.12 -18.88
C ILE A 601 -8.75 13.14 -19.51
N TYR A 602 -7.57 12.68 -19.92
CA TYR A 602 -6.50 13.53 -20.45
C TYR A 602 -6.30 13.37 -21.97
N SER A 603 -5.98 14.47 -22.66
CA SER A 603 -5.72 14.49 -24.10
C SER A 603 -4.72 15.60 -24.51
N ILE A 604 -4.10 15.46 -25.70
CA ILE A 604 -3.07 16.37 -26.22
C ILE A 604 -3.27 16.73 -27.71
N ASP A 605 -2.69 17.85 -28.16
CA ASP A 605 -2.67 18.25 -29.58
C ASP A 605 -1.57 17.54 -30.40
N ASP A 606 -0.36 17.39 -29.85
CA ASP A 606 0.78 16.74 -30.54
C ASP A 606 0.88 15.23 -30.25
N ILE A 607 -0.06 14.46 -30.83
CA ILE A 607 -0.05 12.99 -30.81
C ILE A 607 1.06 12.35 -31.68
N VAL A 608 1.89 13.15 -32.36
CA VAL A 608 2.94 12.66 -33.27
C VAL A 608 4.26 12.49 -32.52
N ASN A 609 4.64 13.49 -31.72
CA ASN A 609 5.85 13.45 -30.91
C ASN A 609 5.58 12.86 -29.51
N PHE A 610 4.36 12.95 -29.00
CA PHE A 610 4.00 12.53 -27.65
C PHE A 610 2.78 11.59 -27.62
N SER A 611 2.62 10.86 -26.52
CA SER A 611 1.38 10.18 -26.13
C SER A 611 1.03 10.58 -24.70
N ILE A 612 -0.24 10.50 -24.33
CA ILE A 612 -0.69 10.67 -22.95
C ILE A 612 -1.56 9.48 -22.56
N ASP A 613 -1.33 8.93 -21.37
CA ASP A 613 -2.25 7.97 -20.76
C ASP A 613 -3.51 8.71 -20.32
N ASN A 614 -4.67 8.27 -20.81
CA ASN A 614 -5.91 9.04 -20.71
C ASN A 614 -6.56 8.99 -19.32
N GLU A 615 -6.15 8.09 -18.42
CA GLU A 615 -6.70 7.95 -17.07
C GLU A 615 -5.73 8.49 -16.00
N THR A 616 -4.43 8.28 -16.19
CA THR A 616 -3.39 8.67 -15.22
C THR A 616 -2.73 10.01 -15.51
N GLY A 617 -2.88 10.56 -16.72
CA GLY A 617 -2.21 11.82 -17.11
C GLY A 617 -0.71 11.69 -17.32
N MET A 618 -0.17 10.47 -17.51
CA MET A 618 1.25 10.29 -17.82
C MET A 618 1.56 10.65 -19.27
N LEU A 619 2.27 11.77 -19.50
CA LEU A 619 2.73 12.24 -20.80
C LEU A 619 4.11 11.65 -21.13
N THR A 620 4.25 11.01 -22.30
CA THR A 620 5.49 10.37 -22.76
C THR A 620 5.83 10.73 -24.21
N ASN A 621 7.07 10.51 -24.66
CA ASN A 621 7.44 10.69 -26.07
C ASN A 621 7.20 9.42 -26.91
N ASN A 622 6.55 9.57 -28.07
CA ASN A 622 6.33 8.50 -29.05
C ASN A 622 7.56 8.24 -29.95
N THR A 623 8.50 9.20 -30.00
CA THR A 623 9.66 9.20 -30.89
C THR A 623 10.89 9.74 -30.16
N ILE A 624 12.09 9.43 -30.65
CA ILE A 624 13.31 10.14 -30.23
C ILE A 624 13.16 11.60 -30.67
N LEU A 625 13.02 12.50 -29.71
CA LEU A 625 12.84 13.93 -29.97
C LEU A 625 14.17 14.55 -30.42
N SER A 626 14.13 15.44 -31.40
CA SER A 626 15.28 16.25 -31.80
C SER A 626 15.45 17.45 -30.88
N THR A 627 16.66 18.03 -30.80
CA THR A 627 16.88 19.26 -30.01
C THR A 627 16.00 20.42 -30.49
N GLY A 628 15.31 21.08 -29.56
CA GLY A 628 14.31 22.10 -29.87
C GLY A 628 13.33 22.37 -28.72
N ASP A 629 12.34 23.22 -28.96
CA ASP A 629 11.30 23.55 -28.00
C ASP A 629 9.94 23.09 -28.57
N TYR A 630 9.40 22.01 -28.00
CA TYR A 630 8.09 21.47 -28.32
C TYR A 630 7.03 22.16 -27.47
N TRP A 631 5.82 22.33 -27.99
CA TRP A 631 4.75 23.07 -27.33
C TRP A 631 3.44 22.26 -27.36
N VAL A 632 3.17 21.52 -26.29
CA VAL A 632 2.03 20.59 -26.20
C VAL A 632 0.87 21.28 -25.47
N ASN A 633 -0.30 21.34 -26.11
CA ASN A 633 -1.55 21.77 -25.47
C ASN A 633 -2.28 20.56 -24.90
N ILE A 634 -2.29 20.47 -23.57
CA ILE A 634 -2.87 19.38 -22.80
C ILE A 634 -4.26 19.82 -22.32
N THR A 635 -5.24 18.92 -22.41
CA THR A 635 -6.62 19.16 -21.96
C THR A 635 -7.02 18.08 -20.97
N ALA A 636 -7.45 18.50 -19.79
CA ALA A 636 -8.21 17.70 -18.86
C ALA A 636 -9.70 17.95 -19.13
N GLU A 637 -10.46 16.87 -19.29
CA GLU A 637 -11.92 16.86 -19.47
C GLU A 637 -12.54 15.99 -18.38
N ASP A 638 -13.61 16.45 -17.74
CA ASP A 638 -14.30 15.68 -16.71
C ASP A 638 -15.32 14.68 -17.30
N ALA A 639 -15.96 13.90 -16.44
CA ALA A 639 -17.02 12.97 -16.81
C ALA A 639 -18.33 13.63 -17.31
N TYR A 640 -18.44 14.96 -17.29
CA TYR A 640 -19.62 15.75 -17.69
C TYR A 640 -19.38 16.60 -18.95
N GLY A 641 -18.14 16.65 -19.46
CA GLY A 641 -17.73 17.37 -20.67
C GLY A 641 -17.21 18.78 -20.42
N ASN A 642 -16.98 19.16 -19.16
CA ASN A 642 -16.29 20.39 -18.77
C ASN A 642 -14.77 20.23 -19.01
N ARG A 643 -14.10 21.30 -19.46
CA ARG A 643 -12.75 21.20 -20.05
C ARG A 643 -11.84 22.33 -19.62
N ASN A 644 -10.64 21.98 -19.17
CA ASN A 644 -9.55 22.93 -18.97
C ASN A 644 -8.34 22.56 -19.84
N SER A 645 -7.89 23.49 -20.68
CA SER A 645 -6.73 23.33 -21.55
C SER A 645 -5.60 24.26 -21.13
N THR A 646 -4.39 23.74 -21.07
CA THR A 646 -3.16 24.51 -20.84
C THR A 646 -2.07 24.10 -21.83
N LYS A 647 -1.06 24.95 -22.04
CA LYS A 647 0.00 24.71 -23.03
C LYS A 647 1.37 24.81 -22.39
N ILE A 648 2.05 23.67 -22.25
CA ILE A 648 3.40 23.58 -21.71
C ILE A 648 4.44 23.57 -22.83
N LYS A 649 5.66 23.97 -22.50
CA LYS A 649 6.84 23.82 -23.32
C LYS A 649 7.70 22.65 -22.82
N ILE A 650 8.22 21.84 -23.74
CA ILE A 650 9.19 20.77 -23.46
C ILE A 650 10.46 21.11 -24.23
N SER A 651 11.53 21.44 -23.51
CA SER A 651 12.80 21.91 -24.09
C SER A 651 13.80 20.75 -24.18
N VAL A 652 13.99 20.18 -25.37
CA VAL A 652 14.90 19.05 -25.62
C VAL A 652 16.32 19.56 -25.86
N ARG A 653 17.29 19.06 -25.09
CA ARG A 653 18.71 19.47 -25.12
C ARG A 653 19.64 18.26 -24.92
N ASP A 654 20.90 18.42 -25.31
CA ASP A 654 21.99 17.46 -25.13
C ASP A 654 22.89 18.06 -24.02
N THR A 655 22.85 17.50 -22.81
CA THR A 655 23.45 18.07 -21.58
C THR A 655 24.26 17.07 -20.75
N ILE A 656 24.13 15.77 -21.04
CA ILE A 656 25.04 14.73 -20.57
C ILE A 656 26.42 14.95 -21.23
N TYR A 657 27.48 14.66 -20.48
CA TYR A 657 28.86 14.70 -20.97
C TYR A 657 29.34 13.26 -21.23
N PRO A 658 30.13 13.01 -22.28
CA PRO A 658 30.79 11.73 -22.47
C PRO A 658 31.60 11.31 -21.24
N THR A 659 31.68 10.01 -20.98
CA THR A 659 32.53 9.45 -19.93
C THR A 659 33.71 8.70 -20.54
N ILE A 660 34.89 8.83 -19.93
CA ILE A 660 36.16 8.26 -20.37
C ILE A 660 36.75 7.47 -19.20
N ASP A 661 37.22 6.25 -19.45
CA ASP A 661 38.00 5.44 -18.52
C ASP A 661 39.31 5.01 -19.22
N ILE A 662 40.44 5.07 -18.50
CA ILE A 662 41.77 4.75 -19.04
C ILE A 662 42.23 3.41 -18.47
N ILE A 663 42.22 2.38 -19.31
CA ILE A 663 42.56 1.01 -18.96
C ILE A 663 44.08 0.79 -19.08
N PHE A 664 44.71 1.38 -20.10
CA PHE A 664 46.15 1.36 -20.33
C PHE A 664 46.60 2.59 -21.16
N PRO A 665 47.82 3.14 -20.96
CA PRO A 665 48.81 2.82 -19.93
C PRO A 665 48.37 3.27 -18.53
N THR A 666 49.07 2.81 -17.49
CA THR A 666 48.82 3.17 -16.09
C THR A 666 49.84 4.18 -15.57
N ILE A 667 49.62 4.73 -14.37
CA ILE A 667 50.45 5.79 -13.83
C ILE A 667 51.88 5.31 -13.49
N ASP A 668 52.87 6.14 -13.84
CA ASP A 668 54.31 5.88 -13.74
C ASP A 668 54.84 4.71 -14.60
N ASP A 669 54.04 4.16 -15.53
CA ASP A 669 54.52 3.18 -16.51
C ASP A 669 55.64 3.76 -17.40
N LYS A 670 56.66 2.95 -17.67
CA LYS A 670 57.89 3.34 -18.38
C LYS A 670 57.96 2.73 -19.76
N PHE A 671 58.31 3.55 -20.75
CA PHE A 671 58.47 3.11 -22.13
C PHE A 671 59.68 3.76 -22.79
N SER A 672 60.39 2.98 -23.59
CA SER A 672 61.40 3.44 -24.55
C SER A 672 60.73 3.77 -25.89
N GLU A 673 60.01 2.80 -26.44
CA GLU A 673 59.19 2.88 -27.66
C GLU A 673 57.77 3.46 -27.40
N PRO A 674 57.01 3.88 -28.44
CA PRO A 674 55.66 4.43 -28.25
C PRO A 674 54.69 3.43 -27.59
N PRO A 675 53.99 3.80 -26.49
CA PRO A 675 53.12 2.87 -25.78
C PRO A 675 51.80 2.60 -26.53
N PRO A 676 51.25 1.37 -26.40
CA PRO A 676 49.85 1.12 -26.71
C PRO A 676 48.94 1.87 -25.73
N PHE A 677 47.68 2.09 -26.11
CA PHE A 677 46.65 2.62 -25.22
C PHE A 677 45.34 1.84 -25.35
N GLU A 678 44.62 1.73 -24.25
CA GLU A 678 43.29 1.13 -24.15
C GLU A 678 42.40 2.06 -23.30
N VAL A 679 41.33 2.58 -23.90
CA VAL A 679 40.33 3.42 -23.24
C VAL A 679 38.93 2.88 -23.48
N GLU A 680 38.02 3.10 -22.54
CA GLU A 680 36.58 2.89 -22.73
C GLU A 680 35.86 4.23 -22.68
N ILE A 681 35.10 4.56 -23.73
CA ILE A 681 34.37 5.82 -23.84
C ILE A 681 32.89 5.51 -24.00
N LYS A 682 32.06 6.06 -23.10
CA LYS A 682 30.60 5.84 -23.11
C LYS A 682 29.86 7.16 -23.22
N ASP A 683 29.11 7.28 -24.31
CA ASP A 683 28.10 8.31 -24.56
C ASP A 683 27.08 7.77 -25.58
N ILE A 684 25.85 8.29 -25.61
CA ILE A 684 24.80 7.88 -26.58
C ILE A 684 24.85 8.71 -27.87
N ASN A 685 25.39 9.93 -27.79
CA ASN A 685 25.48 10.96 -28.83
C ASN A 685 26.96 11.24 -29.21
N LEU A 686 27.87 10.28 -28.98
CA LEU A 686 29.32 10.43 -29.21
C LEU A 686 29.66 10.88 -30.64
N ASN A 687 30.56 11.86 -30.75
CA ASN A 687 30.87 12.57 -32.00
C ASN A 687 32.34 12.38 -32.40
N THR A 688 33.31 12.86 -31.60
CA THR A 688 34.75 12.67 -31.88
C THR A 688 35.58 12.41 -30.62
N THR A 689 36.71 11.73 -30.81
CA THR A 689 37.64 11.29 -29.76
C THR A 689 39.09 11.52 -30.18
N TRP A 690 39.91 12.09 -29.30
CA TRP A 690 41.31 12.42 -29.58
C TRP A 690 42.18 12.36 -28.32
N TYR A 691 43.50 12.29 -28.48
CA TYR A 691 44.46 12.39 -27.37
C TYR A 691 45.54 13.45 -27.66
N SER A 692 46.27 13.87 -26.63
CA SER A 692 47.50 14.67 -26.77
C SER A 692 48.55 14.30 -25.72
N LEU A 693 49.83 14.51 -26.06
CA LEU A 693 50.97 14.38 -25.15
C LEU A 693 51.36 15.76 -24.62
N ASN A 694 51.40 15.96 -23.30
CA ASN A 694 51.79 17.22 -22.66
C ASN A 694 51.03 18.47 -23.18
N SER A 695 49.77 18.31 -23.59
CA SER A 695 48.95 19.33 -24.28
C SER A 695 49.52 19.80 -25.64
N GLY A 696 50.18 18.89 -26.36
CA GLY A 696 50.69 19.06 -27.73
C GLY A 696 49.59 18.96 -28.81
N GLU A 697 49.88 18.30 -29.94
CA GLU A 697 48.89 18.13 -31.02
C GLU A 697 47.77 17.15 -30.63
N ASN A 698 46.55 17.40 -31.11
CA ASN A 698 45.39 16.57 -30.85
C ASN A 698 45.26 15.49 -31.92
N ILE A 699 45.63 14.25 -31.59
CA ILE A 699 45.57 13.10 -32.50
C ILE A 699 44.22 12.40 -32.34
N THR A 700 43.38 12.46 -33.38
CA THR A 700 42.06 11.78 -33.40
C THR A 700 42.21 10.27 -33.56
N PHE A 701 41.44 9.50 -32.79
CA PHE A 701 41.39 8.04 -32.88
C PHE A 701 39.95 7.54 -32.89
N THR A 702 39.70 6.35 -33.45
CA THR A 702 38.38 5.71 -33.52
C THR A 702 38.33 4.32 -32.86
N GLU A 703 39.49 3.77 -32.49
CA GLU A 703 39.66 2.50 -31.80
C GLU A 703 40.95 2.55 -30.97
N ASN A 704 41.10 1.61 -30.02
CA ASN A 704 42.30 1.48 -29.19
C ASN A 704 43.51 1.07 -30.04
N GLY A 705 44.70 1.61 -29.73
CA GLY A 705 45.84 1.55 -30.63
C GLY A 705 47.17 1.88 -29.97
N THR A 706 48.04 2.61 -30.67
CA THR A 706 49.37 3.05 -30.18
C THR A 706 49.49 4.57 -30.29
N ILE A 707 50.20 5.17 -29.34
CA ILE A 707 50.60 6.59 -29.42
C ILE A 707 51.45 6.81 -30.68
N ASP A 708 51.22 7.92 -31.39
CA ASP A 708 51.90 8.20 -32.65
C ASP A 708 53.42 8.26 -32.48
N GLU A 709 54.13 7.54 -33.34
CA GLU A 709 55.59 7.39 -33.30
C GLU A 709 56.31 8.74 -33.49
N THR A 710 55.74 9.67 -34.26
CA THR A 710 56.29 11.01 -34.51
C THR A 710 56.16 11.87 -33.26
N GLU A 711 54.96 11.92 -32.66
CA GLU A 711 54.71 12.69 -31.44
C GLU A 711 55.51 12.12 -30.26
N TRP A 712 55.55 10.80 -30.08
CA TRP A 712 56.36 10.15 -29.05
C TRP A 712 57.85 10.47 -29.21
N ASN A 713 58.39 10.38 -30.43
CA ASN A 713 59.79 10.68 -30.69
C ASN A 713 60.14 12.17 -30.55
N SER A 714 59.16 13.08 -30.62
CA SER A 714 59.37 14.51 -30.37
C SER A 714 59.58 14.87 -28.88
N MET A 715 59.13 14.00 -27.96
CA MET A 715 59.21 14.24 -26.51
C MET A 715 60.62 13.94 -25.95
N ASP A 716 61.10 14.81 -25.04
CA ASP A 716 62.26 14.53 -24.20
C ASP A 716 62.00 13.34 -23.24
N ASN A 717 63.06 12.68 -22.76
CA ASN A 717 62.93 11.66 -21.70
C ASN A 717 62.49 12.31 -20.38
N GLY A 718 61.64 11.61 -19.64
CA GLY A 718 61.01 12.08 -18.41
C GLY A 718 59.50 11.85 -18.40
N MET A 719 58.80 12.58 -17.53
CA MET A 719 57.35 12.44 -17.34
C MET A 719 56.56 13.09 -18.49
N ILE A 720 55.64 12.34 -19.07
CA ILE A 720 54.70 12.76 -20.12
C ILE A 720 53.28 12.59 -19.58
N THR A 721 52.45 13.63 -19.69
CA THR A 721 51.02 13.56 -19.37
C THR A 721 50.24 13.27 -20.66
N LEU A 722 49.73 12.05 -20.78
CA LEU A 722 48.88 11.61 -21.88
C LEU A 722 47.41 11.91 -21.52
N THR A 723 46.76 12.78 -22.29
CA THR A 723 45.35 13.19 -22.05
C THR A 723 44.47 12.70 -23.18
N PHE A 724 43.39 12.00 -22.85
CA PHE A 724 42.32 11.59 -23.76
C PHE A 724 41.12 12.53 -23.64
N TYR A 725 40.40 12.70 -24.74
CA TYR A 725 39.26 13.59 -24.87
C TYR A 725 38.14 12.93 -25.67
N ALA A 726 36.91 13.30 -25.36
CA ALA A 726 35.70 12.89 -26.08
C ALA A 726 34.72 14.07 -26.14
N ASN A 727 34.01 14.22 -27.25
CA ASN A 727 32.83 15.09 -27.33
C ASN A 727 31.62 14.39 -27.96
N ASP A 728 30.44 14.92 -27.68
CA ASP A 728 29.15 14.50 -28.21
C ASP A 728 28.67 15.42 -29.36
N THR A 729 27.41 15.26 -29.80
CA THR A 729 26.76 16.17 -30.76
C THR A 729 26.27 17.48 -30.15
N GLY A 730 26.17 17.58 -28.82
CA GLY A 730 25.82 18.78 -28.07
C GLY A 730 26.96 19.78 -27.91
N GLU A 731 28.18 19.40 -28.28
CA GLU A 731 29.46 20.08 -27.99
C GLU A 731 29.89 20.02 -26.51
N ASN A 732 29.33 19.09 -25.72
CA ASN A 732 29.83 18.76 -24.39
C ASN A 732 31.16 17.98 -24.53
N ILE A 733 32.20 18.42 -23.82
CA ILE A 733 33.56 17.84 -23.92
C ILE A 733 34.00 17.30 -22.56
N ALA A 734 34.45 16.06 -22.55
CA ALA A 734 35.10 15.42 -21.41
C ALA A 734 36.58 15.13 -21.71
N SER A 735 37.39 14.99 -20.64
CA SER A 735 38.81 14.68 -20.74
C SER A 735 39.33 13.97 -19.50
N GLU A 736 40.15 12.93 -19.68
CA GLU A 736 40.87 12.26 -18.60
C GLU A 736 42.34 12.05 -18.97
N ASN A 737 43.22 11.85 -17.98
CA ASN A 737 44.67 11.80 -18.23
C ASN A 737 45.43 10.82 -17.33
N VAL A 738 46.56 10.34 -17.85
CA VAL A 738 47.53 9.48 -17.14
C VAL A 738 48.94 10.05 -17.32
N GLN A 739 49.77 9.91 -16.28
CA GLN A 739 51.18 10.31 -16.33
C GLN A 739 52.06 9.07 -16.50
N ILE A 740 52.86 9.06 -17.56
CA ILE A 740 53.77 7.98 -17.94
C ILE A 740 55.19 8.53 -18.07
N ILE A 741 56.19 7.66 -18.21
CA ILE A 741 57.61 8.04 -18.27
C ILE A 741 58.22 7.52 -19.58
N LYS A 742 58.84 8.42 -20.34
CA LYS A 742 59.72 8.06 -21.47
C LYS A 742 61.15 7.91 -20.97
N ASP A 743 61.77 6.75 -21.21
CA ASP A 743 63.19 6.54 -20.92
C ASP A 743 63.90 5.69 -21.98
N THR A 744 64.98 6.25 -22.54
CA THR A 744 65.76 5.68 -23.66
C THR A 744 67.27 5.70 -23.34
N ILE A 745 67.63 5.77 -22.05
CA ILE A 745 69.03 5.82 -21.60
C ILE A 745 69.50 4.41 -21.26
N GLU A 746 70.50 3.91 -21.99
CA GLU A 746 71.15 2.63 -21.65
C GLU A 746 71.98 2.72 -20.35
N PRO A 747 71.94 1.68 -19.48
CA PRO A 747 72.83 1.56 -18.34
C PRO A 747 74.31 1.64 -18.71
N THR A 748 75.17 2.12 -17.80
CA THR A 748 76.63 2.13 -18.04
C THR A 748 77.35 1.09 -17.19
N ILE A 749 78.21 0.28 -17.81
CA ILE A 749 78.97 -0.82 -17.17
C ILE A 749 80.47 -0.50 -17.18
N ASN A 750 81.19 -0.85 -16.12
CA ASN A 750 82.64 -0.71 -16.03
C ASN A 750 83.24 -1.87 -15.21
N ILE A 751 84.19 -2.62 -15.79
CA ILE A 751 84.84 -3.77 -15.16
C ILE A 751 86.14 -3.34 -14.48
N LEU A 752 86.27 -3.63 -13.19
CA LEU A 752 87.41 -3.25 -12.34
C LEU A 752 88.29 -4.46 -11.94
N SER A 753 87.72 -5.67 -11.95
CA SER A 753 88.38 -6.96 -11.71
C SER A 753 87.53 -8.09 -12.32
N PRO A 754 88.12 -9.21 -12.80
CA PRO A 754 89.56 -9.41 -13.01
C PRO A 754 90.12 -8.50 -14.11
N THR A 755 91.44 -8.46 -14.24
CA THR A 755 92.16 -7.68 -15.26
C THR A 755 92.48 -8.51 -16.50
N ALA A 756 92.80 -7.86 -17.62
CA ALA A 756 93.09 -8.54 -18.87
C ALA A 756 94.33 -9.45 -18.76
N ASP A 757 94.26 -10.64 -19.37
CA ASP A 757 95.28 -11.69 -19.37
C ASP A 757 95.66 -12.26 -17.97
N GLU A 758 94.88 -11.94 -16.93
CA GLU A 758 95.09 -12.44 -15.56
C GLU A 758 94.81 -13.96 -15.48
N LYS A 759 95.70 -14.69 -14.78
CA LYS A 759 95.71 -16.16 -14.72
C LYS A 759 95.00 -16.71 -13.49
N PHE A 760 94.18 -17.74 -13.70
CA PHE A 760 93.41 -18.40 -12.64
C PHE A 760 93.34 -19.92 -12.84
N SER A 761 93.51 -20.68 -11.76
CA SER A 761 93.21 -22.12 -11.70
C SER A 761 91.77 -22.35 -11.21
N GLU A 762 91.43 -21.78 -10.06
CA GLU A 762 90.08 -21.71 -9.48
C GLU A 762 89.29 -20.48 -10.00
N PRO A 763 87.95 -20.40 -9.82
CA PRO A 763 87.15 -19.34 -10.43
C PRO A 763 87.51 -17.92 -9.93
N PRO A 764 87.60 -16.92 -10.82
CA PRO A 764 88.05 -15.58 -10.47
C PRO A 764 87.00 -14.76 -9.69
N PRO A 765 87.42 -13.89 -8.76
CA PRO A 765 86.57 -12.84 -8.21
C PRO A 765 86.38 -11.72 -9.24
N PHE A 766 85.16 -11.19 -9.33
CA PHE A 766 84.82 -10.07 -10.21
C PHE A 766 84.39 -8.83 -9.42
N ILE A 767 84.71 -7.66 -9.96
CA ILE A 767 84.25 -6.36 -9.46
C ILE A 767 83.82 -5.54 -10.67
N VAL A 768 82.52 -5.31 -10.81
CA VAL A 768 81.96 -4.37 -11.78
C VAL A 768 81.33 -3.18 -11.05
N LYS A 769 81.26 -2.05 -11.74
CA LYS A 769 80.46 -0.90 -11.36
C LYS A 769 79.47 -0.64 -12.49
N ILE A 770 78.19 -0.84 -12.19
CA ILE A 770 77.08 -0.47 -13.06
C ILE A 770 76.46 0.83 -12.52
N ASN A 771 76.11 1.75 -13.42
CA ASN A 771 75.59 3.06 -13.08
C ASN A 771 74.42 3.41 -14.00
N ASP A 772 73.23 3.39 -13.41
CA ASP A 772 71.97 3.73 -14.02
C ASP A 772 70.98 4.18 -12.91
N THR A 773 69.97 5.00 -13.22
CA THR A 773 68.98 5.50 -12.24
C THR A 773 67.76 4.60 -12.07
N HIS A 774 67.53 3.69 -13.02
CA HIS A 774 66.33 2.87 -13.18
C HIS A 774 66.65 1.38 -13.40
N LEU A 775 67.86 0.96 -13.02
CA LEU A 775 68.42 -0.38 -13.13
C LEU A 775 67.45 -1.46 -12.60
N ASP A 776 67.14 -2.43 -13.45
CA ASP A 776 66.25 -3.56 -13.17
C ASP A 776 67.06 -4.83 -12.87
N SER A 777 67.95 -5.24 -13.79
CA SER A 777 68.64 -6.52 -13.70
C SER A 777 70.05 -6.50 -14.26
N MET A 778 70.89 -7.42 -13.76
CA MET A 778 72.30 -7.57 -14.15
C MET A 778 72.65 -9.06 -14.27
N TRP A 779 73.45 -9.44 -15.26
CA TRP A 779 73.92 -10.80 -15.45
C TRP A 779 75.30 -10.87 -16.12
N TYR A 780 75.98 -12.02 -16.02
CA TYR A 780 77.25 -12.28 -16.69
C TYR A 780 77.21 -13.61 -17.46
N SER A 781 78.10 -13.80 -18.43
CA SER A 781 78.27 -15.10 -19.11
C SER A 781 79.71 -15.36 -19.54
N LEU A 782 80.16 -16.62 -19.40
CA LEU A 782 81.49 -17.07 -19.84
C LEU A 782 81.44 -17.53 -21.29
N ASN A 783 82.31 -16.99 -22.14
CA ASN A 783 82.42 -17.27 -23.58
C ASN A 783 81.09 -17.17 -24.36
N GLY A 784 80.13 -16.36 -23.89
CA GLY A 784 78.79 -16.25 -24.47
C GLY A 784 77.87 -17.44 -24.16
N GLY A 785 78.15 -18.18 -23.09
CA GLY A 785 77.33 -19.29 -22.58
C GLY A 785 76.10 -18.83 -21.78
N GLU A 786 75.77 -19.57 -20.72
CA GLU A 786 74.61 -19.29 -19.88
C GLU A 786 74.72 -17.95 -19.14
N ASN A 787 73.62 -17.21 -19.07
CA ASN A 787 73.52 -15.92 -18.38
C ASN A 787 73.23 -16.15 -16.89
N ILE A 788 74.20 -15.88 -16.02
CA ILE A 788 74.07 -15.94 -14.57
C ILE A 788 73.74 -14.54 -14.04
N THR A 789 72.57 -14.39 -13.42
CA THR A 789 72.18 -13.14 -12.76
C THR A 789 72.98 -12.90 -11.47
N PHE A 790 73.29 -11.63 -11.21
CA PHE A 790 73.96 -11.21 -9.97
C PHE A 790 73.39 -9.90 -9.45
N THR A 791 73.50 -9.66 -8.14
CA THR A 791 73.04 -8.43 -7.47
C THR A 791 74.15 -7.66 -6.79
N GLU A 792 75.29 -8.30 -6.54
CA GLU A 792 76.50 -7.69 -5.98
C GLU A 792 77.76 -8.33 -6.58
N ASN A 793 78.92 -7.71 -6.34
CA ASN A 793 80.22 -8.20 -6.80
C ASN A 793 80.63 -9.47 -6.03
N GLY A 794 81.05 -10.50 -6.75
CA GLY A 794 81.29 -11.83 -6.17
C GLY A 794 82.38 -12.62 -6.88
N THR A 795 82.17 -13.93 -7.01
CA THR A 795 83.07 -14.86 -7.72
C THR A 795 82.30 -15.53 -8.83
N ILE A 796 82.98 -15.84 -9.94
CA ILE A 796 82.41 -16.60 -11.04
C ILE A 796 82.01 -18.00 -10.56
N ASP A 797 80.84 -18.48 -11.00
CA ASP A 797 80.29 -19.74 -10.56
C ASP A 797 81.15 -20.94 -11.00
N GLN A 798 81.53 -21.78 -10.03
CA GLN A 798 82.39 -22.94 -10.23
C GLN A 798 81.82 -23.93 -11.27
N ALA A 799 80.50 -24.14 -11.30
CA ALA A 799 79.87 -25.07 -12.25
C ALA A 799 79.92 -24.57 -13.70
N THR A 800 80.09 -23.26 -13.93
CA THR A 800 80.40 -22.71 -15.27
C THR A 800 81.89 -22.57 -15.56
N TRP A 801 82.73 -22.45 -14.53
CA TRP A 801 84.19 -22.40 -14.66
C TRP A 801 84.82 -23.77 -14.94
N ASP A 802 84.44 -24.81 -14.19
CA ASP A 802 85.02 -26.15 -14.25
C ASP A 802 84.99 -26.78 -15.66
N PRO A 803 83.90 -26.70 -16.46
CA PRO A 803 83.84 -27.31 -17.78
C PRO A 803 84.72 -26.65 -18.85
N LEU A 804 85.25 -25.45 -18.59
CA LEU A 804 86.10 -24.74 -19.54
C LEU A 804 87.48 -25.40 -19.61
N SER A 805 88.00 -25.56 -20.82
CA SER A 805 89.40 -25.93 -21.05
C SER A 805 90.33 -24.76 -20.72
N ASP A 806 91.53 -25.07 -20.25
CA ASP A 806 92.63 -24.12 -20.10
C ASP A 806 92.89 -23.30 -21.39
N GLY A 807 93.29 -22.04 -21.22
CA GLY A 807 93.37 -21.02 -22.26
C GLY A 807 92.51 -19.80 -21.96
N THR A 808 92.26 -18.96 -22.98
CA THR A 808 91.54 -17.69 -22.82
C THR A 808 90.05 -17.89 -22.58
N VAL A 809 89.51 -17.24 -21.54
CA VAL A 809 88.09 -17.15 -21.23
C VAL A 809 87.66 -15.69 -21.33
N THR A 810 86.58 -15.42 -22.08
CA THR A 810 85.94 -14.10 -22.17
C THR A 810 84.78 -14.05 -21.18
N LEU A 811 84.80 -13.09 -20.26
CA LEU A 811 83.78 -12.84 -19.26
C LEU A 811 82.98 -11.60 -19.67
N ASN A 812 81.72 -11.80 -20.04
CA ASN A 812 80.79 -10.73 -20.45
C ASN A 812 79.90 -10.35 -19.27
N PHE A 813 79.59 -9.06 -19.14
CA PHE A 813 78.64 -8.50 -18.17
C PHE A 813 77.55 -7.70 -18.90
N TYR A 814 76.35 -7.70 -18.35
CA TYR A 814 75.15 -7.07 -18.91
C TYR A 814 74.35 -6.37 -17.83
N ALA A 815 73.60 -5.34 -18.23
CA ALA A 815 72.70 -4.57 -17.38
C ALA A 815 71.47 -4.13 -18.18
N ASN A 816 70.29 -4.24 -17.57
CA ASN A 816 69.00 -3.80 -18.12
C ASN A 816 68.34 -2.79 -17.17
N ASP A 817 67.70 -1.76 -17.71
CA ASP A 817 66.84 -0.84 -16.94
C ASP A 817 65.36 -1.26 -16.94
N SER A 818 64.56 -0.57 -16.13
CA SER A 818 63.10 -0.76 -16.06
C SER A 818 62.29 -0.23 -17.26
N ALA A 819 62.94 0.23 -18.34
CA ALA A 819 62.34 0.61 -19.62
C ALA A 819 62.77 -0.31 -20.79
N GLY A 820 63.61 -1.32 -20.53
CA GLY A 820 64.10 -2.31 -21.49
C GLY A 820 65.41 -1.96 -22.20
N ASN A 821 66.11 -0.91 -21.76
CA ASN A 821 67.39 -0.48 -22.33
C ASN A 821 68.53 -1.39 -21.80
N ILE A 822 69.21 -2.12 -22.69
CA ILE A 822 70.22 -3.14 -22.32
C ILE A 822 71.62 -2.74 -22.77
N ALA A 823 72.57 -2.72 -21.83
CA ALA A 823 74.00 -2.52 -22.09
C ALA A 823 74.83 -3.78 -21.83
N SER A 824 76.06 -3.83 -22.38
CA SER A 824 77.00 -4.94 -22.15
C SER A 824 78.47 -4.51 -22.24
N GLU A 825 79.35 -5.18 -21.50
CA GLU A 825 80.82 -5.02 -21.54
C GLU A 825 81.55 -6.35 -21.28
N ASN A 826 82.86 -6.46 -21.56
CA ASN A 826 83.60 -7.73 -21.40
C ASN A 826 85.10 -7.60 -21.06
N VAL A 827 85.67 -8.65 -20.46
CA VAL A 827 87.11 -8.80 -20.17
C VAL A 827 87.61 -10.21 -20.53
N GLN A 828 88.88 -10.34 -20.91
CA GLN A 828 89.51 -11.64 -21.22
C GLN A 828 90.58 -12.02 -20.20
N ILE A 829 90.51 -13.26 -19.71
CA ILE A 829 91.39 -13.84 -18.68
C ILE A 829 91.89 -15.22 -19.13
N ILE A 830 92.78 -15.85 -18.36
CA ILE A 830 93.39 -17.14 -18.72
C ILE A 830 93.10 -18.18 -17.62
N LYS A 831 92.54 -19.33 -18.01
CA LYS A 831 92.46 -20.54 -17.16
C LYS A 831 93.71 -21.40 -17.34
N ASP A 832 94.34 -21.85 -16.25
CA ASP A 832 95.60 -22.61 -16.25
C ASP A 832 95.63 -23.62 -15.08
N THR A 833 95.33 -24.91 -15.36
CA THR A 833 95.14 -25.97 -14.35
C THR A 833 96.09 -27.17 -14.52
N ILE A 834 96.98 -27.14 -15.52
CA ILE A 834 97.93 -28.20 -15.85
C ILE A 834 99.20 -28.06 -15.01
N ALA A 835 99.44 -29.00 -14.09
CA ALA A 835 100.68 -29.04 -13.31
C ALA A 835 101.91 -29.49 -14.13
N PRO A 836 103.12 -28.97 -13.83
CA PRO A 836 104.37 -29.36 -14.49
C PRO A 836 104.63 -30.86 -14.53
N THR A 837 105.16 -31.36 -15.65
CA THR A 837 105.54 -32.78 -15.77
C THR A 837 107.03 -32.98 -15.48
N VAL A 838 107.35 -33.79 -14.46
CA VAL A 838 108.72 -34.08 -14.02
C VAL A 838 109.14 -35.48 -14.48
N ASN A 839 110.19 -35.57 -15.29
CA ASN A 839 110.77 -36.82 -15.82
C ASN A 839 112.22 -36.98 -15.33
N ILE A 840 112.66 -38.22 -15.02
CA ILE A 840 113.99 -38.50 -14.46
C ILE A 840 114.72 -39.48 -15.37
N ILE A 841 115.79 -39.01 -16.03
CA ILE A 841 116.63 -39.78 -16.96
C ILE A 841 117.84 -40.39 -16.24
N SER A 842 118.39 -39.70 -15.26
CA SER A 842 119.52 -40.16 -14.44
C SER A 842 119.38 -39.64 -13.02
N PRO A 843 119.84 -40.36 -11.97
CA PRO A 843 120.33 -41.75 -12.02
C PRO A 843 119.24 -42.75 -12.42
N LEU A 844 119.62 -43.93 -12.93
CA LEU A 844 118.68 -44.99 -13.29
C LEU A 844 118.25 -45.82 -12.07
N TYR A 845 117.08 -46.46 -12.15
CA TYR A 845 116.54 -47.30 -11.09
C TYR A 845 117.50 -48.42 -10.66
N ASN A 846 117.76 -48.51 -9.37
CA ASN A 846 118.72 -49.41 -8.72
C ASN A 846 120.16 -49.34 -9.26
N GLN A 847 120.54 -48.26 -9.97
CA GLN A 847 121.92 -48.04 -10.35
C GLN A 847 122.76 -47.79 -9.08
N ALA A 848 123.91 -48.47 -8.99
CA ALA A 848 124.78 -48.44 -7.83
C ALA A 848 125.87 -47.36 -7.96
N PHE A 849 126.03 -46.54 -6.93
CA PHE A 849 127.01 -45.45 -6.88
C PHE A 849 127.77 -45.41 -5.56
N LYS A 850 129.09 -45.19 -5.64
CA LYS A 850 129.96 -44.98 -4.47
C LYS A 850 130.03 -43.52 -4.04
N ASN A 851 130.09 -42.63 -5.03
CA ASN A 851 130.01 -41.18 -4.90
C ASN A 851 128.57 -40.72 -5.22
N PRO A 852 128.13 -39.50 -4.87
CA PRO A 852 126.80 -39.01 -5.23
C PRO A 852 126.56 -39.12 -6.75
N PRO A 853 125.39 -39.59 -7.19
CA PRO A 853 125.04 -39.63 -8.60
C PRO A 853 124.86 -38.22 -9.17
N SER A 854 125.20 -38.05 -10.44
CA SER A 854 124.73 -36.93 -11.24
C SER A 854 123.29 -37.19 -11.70
N TYR A 855 122.43 -36.20 -11.54
CA TYR A 855 121.04 -36.28 -11.94
C TYR A 855 120.81 -35.57 -13.27
N ILE A 856 119.93 -36.15 -14.08
CA ILE A 856 119.40 -35.57 -15.30
C ILE A 856 117.89 -35.69 -15.21
N VAL A 857 117.21 -34.56 -15.12
CA VAL A 857 115.75 -34.45 -15.12
C VAL A 857 115.32 -33.57 -16.28
N GLU A 858 114.20 -33.93 -16.87
CA GLU A 858 113.48 -33.11 -17.84
C GLU A 858 112.20 -32.65 -17.16
N ILE A 859 111.99 -31.35 -17.12
CA ILE A 859 110.77 -30.76 -16.57
C ILE A 859 110.11 -30.03 -17.72
N ASN A 860 108.94 -30.53 -18.12
CA ASN A 860 108.19 -30.06 -19.27
C ASN A 860 106.95 -29.34 -18.79
N ASP A 861 107.00 -28.01 -18.91
CA ASP A 861 105.97 -27.05 -18.58
C ASP A 861 106.28 -25.74 -19.34
N THR A 862 105.25 -25.01 -19.81
CA THR A 862 105.41 -23.75 -20.56
C THR A 862 105.44 -22.50 -19.68
N HIS A 863 105.08 -22.65 -18.41
CA HIS A 863 104.86 -21.60 -17.41
C HIS A 863 105.63 -21.88 -16.11
N LEU A 864 106.70 -22.68 -16.18
CA LEU A 864 107.55 -23.11 -15.07
C LEU A 864 108.09 -21.94 -14.24
N ASP A 865 107.84 -21.97 -12.93
CA ASP A 865 108.32 -21.01 -11.94
C ASP A 865 109.56 -21.53 -11.19
N SER A 866 109.43 -22.63 -10.43
CA SER A 866 110.54 -23.16 -9.61
C SER A 866 110.68 -24.69 -9.64
N MET A 867 111.87 -25.20 -9.27
CA MET A 867 112.21 -26.62 -9.25
C MET A 867 113.09 -26.98 -8.04
N TRP A 868 112.85 -28.13 -7.41
CA TRP A 868 113.65 -28.60 -6.27
C TRP A 868 113.68 -30.14 -6.13
N TYR A 869 114.68 -30.67 -5.44
CA TYR A 869 114.80 -32.11 -5.14
C TYR A 869 114.97 -32.38 -3.64
N THR A 870 114.69 -33.61 -3.19
CA THR A 870 114.92 -34.07 -1.81
C THR A 870 115.54 -35.48 -1.82
N ILE A 871 116.23 -35.87 -0.74
CA ILE A 871 116.73 -37.25 -0.57
C ILE A 871 115.93 -37.92 0.54
N ASP A 872 115.34 -39.08 0.26
CA ASP A 872 114.40 -39.82 1.12
C ASP A 872 113.27 -38.95 1.69
N GLY A 873 112.86 -37.91 0.94
CA GLY A 873 111.84 -36.94 1.35
C GLY A 873 112.33 -35.79 2.23
N VAL A 874 113.63 -35.69 2.52
CA VAL A 874 114.19 -34.76 3.52
C VAL A 874 115.02 -33.64 2.88
N HIS A 875 114.73 -32.40 3.29
CA HIS A 875 115.30 -31.11 2.83
C HIS A 875 115.14 -30.81 1.33
N ASN A 876 114.60 -29.62 1.02
CA ASN A 876 114.49 -29.13 -0.36
C ASN A 876 115.82 -28.53 -0.83
N PHE A 877 116.35 -29.07 -1.93
CA PHE A 877 117.49 -28.56 -2.67
C PHE A 877 116.99 -27.99 -4.00
N VAL A 878 116.81 -26.67 -4.05
CA VAL A 878 116.43 -25.94 -5.27
C VAL A 878 117.52 -26.12 -6.34
N PHE A 879 117.11 -26.29 -7.60
CA PHE A 879 118.01 -26.40 -8.74
C PHE A 879 117.41 -25.69 -9.97
N THR A 880 118.26 -25.21 -10.87
CA THR A 880 117.85 -24.58 -12.14
C THR A 880 118.37 -25.35 -13.37
N GLU A 881 119.27 -26.31 -13.16
CA GLU A 881 119.90 -27.12 -14.21
C GLU A 881 120.29 -28.50 -13.67
N ASN A 882 120.65 -29.41 -14.59
CA ASN A 882 121.06 -30.77 -14.25
C ASN A 882 122.41 -30.79 -13.52
N GLY A 883 122.47 -31.50 -12.39
CA GLY A 883 123.55 -31.36 -11.42
C GLY A 883 124.03 -32.67 -10.82
N THR A 884 124.62 -32.58 -9.62
CA THR A 884 125.02 -33.75 -8.82
C THR A 884 124.37 -33.67 -7.45
N ILE A 885 123.89 -34.82 -6.97
CA ILE A 885 123.23 -34.93 -5.66
C ILE A 885 124.18 -34.45 -4.56
N ASN A 886 123.65 -33.70 -3.59
CA ASN A 886 124.46 -33.03 -2.58
C ASN A 886 125.41 -34.01 -1.87
N GLN A 887 126.72 -33.78 -2.01
CA GLN A 887 127.78 -34.67 -1.53
C GLN A 887 127.72 -34.94 -0.02
N ALA A 888 127.27 -33.97 0.79
CA ALA A 888 127.14 -34.16 2.24
C ALA A 888 125.89 -35.00 2.56
N ALA A 889 124.76 -34.70 1.92
CA ALA A 889 123.52 -35.46 2.10
C ALA A 889 123.65 -36.92 1.61
N TRP A 890 124.34 -37.17 0.48
CA TRP A 890 124.67 -38.52 0.02
C TRP A 890 125.64 -39.25 0.96
N ASN A 891 126.64 -38.55 1.50
CA ASN A 891 127.58 -39.16 2.46
C ASN A 891 126.90 -39.57 3.77
N ALA A 892 125.86 -38.85 4.20
CA ALA A 892 125.09 -39.17 5.41
C ALA A 892 124.26 -40.46 5.30
N GLN A 893 123.95 -40.92 4.08
CA GLN A 893 123.20 -42.17 3.89
C GLN A 893 124.04 -43.41 4.20
N ASN A 894 123.39 -44.49 4.62
CA ASN A 894 124.04 -45.80 4.74
C ASN A 894 124.21 -46.46 3.36
N ASP A 895 125.11 -47.44 3.25
CA ASP A 895 125.17 -48.31 2.08
C ASP A 895 123.90 -49.18 2.04
N GLY A 896 123.27 -49.29 0.87
CA GLY A 896 121.89 -49.75 0.71
C GLY A 896 121.09 -48.86 -0.24
N THR A 897 119.76 -48.92 -0.15
CA THR A 897 118.84 -48.20 -1.04
C THR A 897 118.65 -46.74 -0.61
N VAL A 898 118.64 -45.80 -1.58
CA VAL A 898 118.42 -44.35 -1.37
C VAL A 898 117.43 -43.84 -2.43
N ILE A 899 116.39 -43.12 -2.02
CA ILE A 899 115.37 -42.52 -2.90
C ILE A 899 115.65 -41.02 -3.09
N ILE A 900 115.42 -40.49 -4.28
CA ILE A 900 115.52 -39.06 -4.60
C ILE A 900 114.22 -38.61 -5.26
N TYR A 901 113.56 -37.58 -4.70
CA TYR A 901 112.37 -36.95 -5.28
C TYR A 901 112.74 -35.66 -6.00
N PHE A 902 112.06 -35.34 -7.10
CA PHE A 902 112.16 -34.09 -7.85
C PHE A 902 110.77 -33.46 -8.01
N TYR A 903 110.72 -32.13 -8.01
CA TYR A 903 109.49 -31.33 -7.98
C TYR A 903 109.63 -30.10 -8.89
N ALA A 904 108.48 -29.58 -9.34
CA ALA A 904 108.36 -28.34 -10.10
C ALA A 904 107.01 -27.65 -9.83
N ASN A 905 106.92 -26.33 -9.93
CA ASN A 905 105.65 -25.59 -9.97
C ASN A 905 105.60 -24.57 -11.11
N ASP A 906 104.41 -24.14 -11.51
CA ASP A 906 104.16 -23.13 -12.55
C ASP A 906 103.75 -21.75 -11.97
N THR A 907 103.50 -20.78 -12.85
CA THR A 907 102.96 -19.44 -12.52
C THR A 907 101.51 -19.41 -12.04
N ALA A 908 100.79 -20.53 -12.05
CA ALA A 908 99.42 -20.68 -11.53
C ALA A 908 99.39 -21.49 -10.22
N GLU A 909 100.57 -21.70 -9.61
CA GLU A 909 100.84 -22.48 -8.39
C GLU A 909 100.56 -23.99 -8.48
N ASN A 910 100.34 -24.55 -9.69
CA ASN A 910 100.18 -25.99 -9.91
C ASN A 910 101.52 -26.73 -9.69
N ILE A 911 101.52 -27.89 -9.01
CA ILE A 911 102.78 -28.57 -8.58
C ILE A 911 102.93 -30.00 -9.13
N GLY A 912 104.00 -30.23 -9.87
CA GLY A 912 104.47 -31.52 -10.37
C GLY A 912 105.52 -32.21 -9.49
N ARG A 913 105.61 -33.55 -9.54
CA ARG A 913 106.67 -34.32 -8.86
C ARG A 913 106.91 -35.72 -9.44
N ASN A 914 108.13 -36.25 -9.27
CA ASN A 914 108.53 -37.63 -9.60
C ASN A 914 109.67 -38.11 -8.67
N TYR A 915 110.09 -39.38 -8.72
CA TYR A 915 111.20 -39.89 -7.90
C TYR A 915 111.95 -41.06 -8.55
N VAL A 916 113.19 -41.31 -8.09
CA VAL A 916 113.99 -42.47 -8.49
C VAL A 916 114.70 -43.11 -7.30
N THR A 917 114.83 -44.43 -7.36
CA THR A 917 115.50 -45.26 -6.34
C THR A 917 116.88 -45.69 -6.84
N THR A 918 117.90 -45.55 -6.01
CA THR A 918 119.31 -45.86 -6.31
C THR A 918 119.92 -46.73 -5.22
N ILE A 919 121.12 -47.27 -5.47
CA ILE A 919 121.89 -48.03 -4.47
C ILE A 919 123.19 -47.30 -4.16
N LYS A 920 123.53 -47.16 -2.88
CA LYS A 920 124.84 -46.75 -2.40
C LYS A 920 125.65 -47.98 -2.01
N ASP A 921 126.83 -48.16 -2.61
CA ASP A 921 127.76 -49.26 -2.29
C ASP A 921 129.20 -48.75 -2.33
N THR A 922 129.91 -48.91 -1.21
CA THR A 922 131.31 -48.50 -1.05
C THR A 922 132.29 -49.68 -1.04
N SER A 923 131.83 -50.91 -1.19
CA SER A 923 132.61 -52.15 -1.03
C SER A 923 133.55 -52.46 -2.21
N ALA A 924 134.21 -53.62 -2.17
CA ALA A 924 135.17 -54.10 -3.18
C ALA A 924 134.94 -55.59 -3.51
N PRO A 925 135.10 -56.02 -4.77
CA PRO A 925 134.51 -57.28 -5.26
C PRO A 925 135.19 -58.55 -4.74
N GLN A 926 134.37 -59.56 -4.40
CA GLN A 926 134.77 -60.94 -4.13
C GLN A 926 133.79 -61.96 -4.77
N THR A 927 134.18 -63.24 -4.79
CA THR A 927 133.50 -64.34 -5.51
C THR A 927 132.73 -65.30 -4.56
N GLY A 928 131.40 -65.46 -4.72
CA GLY A 928 130.54 -66.39 -3.94
C GLY A 928 129.01 -66.27 -4.27
N ILE A 929 128.15 -67.22 -3.83
CA ILE A 929 126.70 -67.41 -4.22
C ILE A 929 126.00 -68.47 -3.29
N PRO A 930 124.67 -68.79 -3.32
CA PRO A 930 123.43 -68.11 -3.81
C PRO A 930 122.13 -68.23 -2.91
N GLY A 931 121.00 -67.56 -3.26
CA GLY A 931 119.62 -68.16 -3.27
C GLY A 931 118.41 -67.67 -2.38
N PHE A 932 117.22 -67.47 -3.01
CA PHE A 932 115.78 -67.74 -2.57
C PHE A 932 115.03 -66.90 -1.45
N SER A 933 113.67 -66.86 -1.21
CA SER A 933 112.33 -66.91 -1.95
C SER A 933 111.09 -67.15 -0.98
N VAL A 934 109.78 -66.76 -1.04
CA VAL A 934 108.83 -65.69 -1.58
C VAL A 934 107.41 -65.75 -0.82
N ASP A 935 106.42 -64.88 -1.16
CA ASP A 935 104.89 -65.02 -1.14
C ASP A 935 103.91 -64.76 0.10
N ILE A 936 102.58 -64.48 -0.18
CA ILE A 936 101.24 -64.69 0.57
C ILE A 936 100.65 -63.67 1.66
N LEU A 937 99.32 -63.49 2.03
CA LEU A 937 97.93 -63.45 1.38
C LEU A 937 96.63 -63.15 2.32
N LEU A 938 95.67 -62.24 1.96
CA LEU A 938 94.14 -62.14 2.15
C LEU A 938 93.22 -62.07 3.48
N LEU A 939 91.99 -61.44 3.35
CA LEU A 939 90.56 -61.78 3.85
C LEU A 939 89.80 -61.27 5.18
N ILE A 940 88.42 -61.08 5.20
CA ILE A 940 87.32 -61.42 6.25
C ILE A 940 85.88 -60.68 6.18
N THR A 941 84.79 -61.07 6.95
CA THR A 941 83.28 -60.93 6.69
C THR A 941 82.18 -60.91 7.86
N LEU A 942 80.88 -60.56 7.57
CA LEU A 942 79.48 -61.01 8.05
C LEU A 942 78.65 -60.51 9.32
N ILE A 943 77.47 -61.16 9.69
CA ILE A 943 76.16 -60.60 10.26
C ILE A 943 75.39 -61.45 11.37
N GLY A 944 74.61 -60.83 12.34
CA GLY A 944 73.23 -61.31 12.77
C GLY A 944 72.67 -61.35 14.25
N LEU A 945 71.35 -61.06 14.45
CA LEU A 945 70.29 -61.59 15.42
C LEU A 945 69.71 -60.88 16.72
N ILE A 946 68.35 -60.70 16.75
CA ILE A 946 67.28 -60.95 17.81
C ILE A 946 66.93 -60.01 19.03
N GLY A 947 65.61 -59.69 19.18
CA GLY A 947 64.81 -59.68 20.45
C GLY A 947 64.43 -58.32 21.11
N LEU A 948 63.30 -58.10 21.84
CA LEU A 948 62.03 -58.83 22.12
C LEU A 948 60.94 -57.85 22.70
N SER A 949 59.69 -58.28 23.02
CA SER A 949 58.60 -57.43 23.57
C SER A 949 57.63 -58.17 24.55
N GLY A 950 56.81 -57.46 25.37
CA GLY A 950 55.69 -58.09 26.10
C GLY A 950 54.95 -57.34 27.25
N LEU A 951 53.73 -57.86 27.55
CA LEU A 951 52.82 -57.68 28.72
C LEU A 951 52.01 -56.37 28.95
N VAL A 952 50.90 -56.35 29.73
CA VAL A 952 49.56 -57.02 29.53
C VAL A 952 48.47 -56.56 30.54
N ARG A 953 47.36 -56.00 30.02
CA ARG A 953 45.91 -56.22 30.31
C ARG A 953 45.37 -56.51 31.75
N ARG A 954 44.24 -55.87 32.11
CA ARG A 954 43.18 -56.45 33.00
C ARG A 954 41.75 -56.04 32.55
N LYS A 955 40.70 -56.65 33.15
CA LYS A 955 39.27 -56.61 32.76
C LYS A 955 38.34 -56.24 33.93
N LEU A 956 37.14 -55.72 33.62
CA LEU A 956 35.79 -56.14 34.09
C LEU A 956 34.76 -55.32 33.26
N ASN A 957 33.87 -55.83 32.39
CA ASN A 957 32.74 -56.78 32.51
C ASN A 957 31.59 -56.31 33.44
N LEU A 958 30.45 -55.88 32.87
CA LEU A 958 29.18 -56.66 32.85
C LEU A 958 28.00 -55.94 32.11
N LYS A 959 27.26 -56.72 31.32
CA LYS A 959 25.80 -56.60 31.01
C LYS A 959 25.04 -57.52 32.01
N PRO A 960 23.69 -57.68 32.03
CA PRO A 960 22.65 -57.13 31.14
C PRO A 960 21.41 -56.53 31.85
N THR A 961 20.67 -55.69 31.12
CA THR A 961 19.34 -56.06 30.55
C THR A 961 19.15 -55.34 29.22
#